data_AF-A0A934E547-F1
#
_entry.id   AF-A0A934E547-F1
#
_cell.length_a   1.000
_cell.length_b   1.000
_cell.length_c   1.000
_cell.angle_alpha   90.00
_cell.angle_beta   90.00
_cell.angle_gamma   90.00
#
_symmetry.space_group_name_H-M   'P 1'
#
loop_
_entity.id
_entity.type
_entity.pdbx_description
1 polymer ?
#
loop_
_entity_poly.entity_id
_entity_poly.type
_entity_poly.pdbx_seq_one_letter_code
_entity_poly.pdbx_strand_id
1 'polypeptide(L)'
;MVPTRSIFIASVLALFAGCSSESPSTGPGADAGVESEVGQLGGACFPNQSCFGSLLCQSSVCVEASDAGEDAPVCTECDAGSSECIDGQVRFCFVDDKGCTSWTSPQDCPDDKPYCSQDACRIACSDDCTTLGERRCSGTGYQGCEESPASSCLVWGQVISCGPSELCHGGECLPNCSGAPCACQLGDTAACADIGVCTGGVRACRDDGTFGPCLWTSGPTIEECDGRDNDCNGHADDNLVAPACSKQKGVCAGAVKTCTAAGGWRDCDALAYQTYAQQKSLTYQSAETLCDGQDNDCSGSADELASCCQPSCTGKGCGADDGCGNPCQAGTCLSAQEVCVQGGCVCQPSCSGKVCGGPDGCGGTCKVGSCAAPNSVCNAGTCACAHASCGSTCCAAGEYCQGGACTPGVTPGWKTQASNTQRDLNGVWGSAANDVWAVGAGGTVLHYSGNSWSPGTSNTTSDLSGVSGSASDNVWAIGWRQILRYDGTMWSPVSYLNTSDTFDDVFVTGEHVFLAGNNGASSNRHPVVAHYDGSSWQRWEQVGSNGYLTAIGGSSPTDVWAHGWMSVLHFDGTWREFGYSNTNDLYGIVGFATDDFWGVGEAIQRYDGSSWTEVTSPSSSRFFYGINGRSPDDIWAVGGFGAVIHYDGQGWSVSGVGTTGEHLRGVWAASSGEAWAVGTTGTILHYAP
;
A
#
# COMPACT_ATOMS: atom_id res chain seq x y z
N MET A 1 -6.59 -62.65 18.68
CA MET A 1 -6.79 -63.87 17.87
C MET A 1 -6.55 -63.51 16.42
N VAL A 2 -5.78 -64.30 15.66
CA VAL A 2 -5.58 -64.16 14.19
C VAL A 2 -5.37 -65.56 13.61
N PRO A 3 -6.11 -65.92 12.55
CA PRO A 3 -5.51 -66.44 11.30
C PRO A 3 -5.94 -65.54 10.09
N THR A 4 -5.11 -65.09 9.14
CA THR A 4 -4.29 -65.78 8.10
C THR A 4 -5.11 -66.60 7.09
N ARG A 5 -4.81 -66.70 5.77
CA ARG A 5 -3.79 -66.15 4.81
C ARG A 5 -4.35 -66.41 3.37
N SER A 6 -4.19 -65.57 2.34
CA SER A 6 -3.03 -65.33 1.43
C SER A 6 -2.70 -66.46 0.41
N ILE A 7 -1.81 -66.16 -0.57
CA ILE A 7 -1.08 -67.07 -1.52
C ILE A 7 -1.84 -67.43 -2.83
N PHE A 8 -1.25 -67.43 -4.05
CA PHE A 8 -0.04 -66.82 -4.69
C PHE A 8 -0.36 -66.69 -6.22
N ILE A 9 0.46 -66.67 -7.29
CA ILE A 9 1.86 -66.97 -7.71
C ILE A 9 2.14 -66.01 -8.93
N ALA A 10 3.24 -65.30 -9.19
CA ALA A 10 4.70 -65.31 -8.89
C ALA A 10 5.61 -65.80 -10.06
N SER A 11 6.41 -64.88 -10.62
CA SER A 11 7.56 -65.08 -11.53
C SER A 11 8.41 -63.79 -11.46
N VAL A 12 9.64 -63.72 -10.94
CA VAL A 12 10.93 -64.41 -11.20
C VAL A 12 11.90 -63.47 -11.95
N LEU A 13 12.98 -63.08 -11.24
CA LEU A 13 14.35 -62.66 -11.64
C LEU A 13 14.59 -61.89 -12.96
N ALA A 14 15.54 -60.94 -13.06
CA ALA A 14 16.45 -60.28 -12.11
C ALA A 14 17.15 -59.08 -12.81
N LEU A 15 17.91 -58.25 -12.09
CA LEU A 15 19.37 -58.02 -12.28
C LEU A 15 19.92 -56.95 -11.30
N PHE A 16 21.21 -57.11 -10.93
CA PHE A 16 22.22 -56.21 -10.32
C PHE A 16 21.80 -54.79 -9.85
N ALA A 17 22.10 -54.34 -8.61
CA ALA A 17 23.33 -54.35 -7.80
C ALA A 17 24.30 -53.18 -8.09
N GLY A 18 24.57 -52.39 -7.04
CA GLY A 18 25.45 -51.23 -6.99
C GLY A 18 25.29 -50.57 -5.61
N CYS A 19 26.22 -50.83 -4.69
CA CYS A 19 26.03 -50.52 -3.27
C CYS A 19 26.36 -49.06 -2.89
N SER A 20 25.67 -48.60 -1.86
CA SER A 20 25.84 -47.28 -1.24
C SER A 20 27.05 -47.20 -0.30
N SER A 21 27.47 -45.97 -0.02
CA SER A 21 28.01 -45.45 1.25
C SER A 21 29.15 -46.19 1.98
N GLU A 22 30.16 -45.43 2.39
CA GLU A 22 30.61 -45.47 3.79
C GLU A 22 31.34 -44.18 4.21
N SER A 23 31.42 -43.93 5.51
CA SER A 23 32.19 -42.85 6.14
C SER A 23 33.15 -43.45 7.19
N PRO A 24 34.27 -42.76 7.53
CA PRO A 24 35.51 -43.46 7.86
C PRO A 24 35.70 -43.84 9.34
N SER A 25 36.51 -44.87 9.59
CA SER A 25 37.12 -45.12 10.90
C SER A 25 38.49 -45.83 10.84
N THR A 26 39.41 -45.39 11.71
CA THR A 26 40.56 -46.12 12.34
C THR A 26 41.38 -47.18 11.55
N GLY A 27 42.71 -46.97 11.45
CA GLY A 27 43.71 -48.04 11.31
C GLY A 27 44.31 -48.49 12.66
N PRO A 28 45.51 -49.11 12.76
CA PRO A 28 46.46 -49.53 11.69
C PRO A 28 47.03 -50.98 11.84
N GLY A 29 47.94 -51.40 10.94
CA GLY A 29 48.80 -52.61 11.04
C GLY A 29 48.75 -53.50 9.77
N ALA A 30 49.80 -53.61 8.96
CA ALA A 30 51.03 -54.44 9.12
C ALA A 30 50.83 -55.91 8.64
N ASP A 31 51.71 -56.55 7.84
CA ASP A 31 53.07 -56.18 7.40
C ASP A 31 53.53 -56.94 6.10
N ALA A 32 54.71 -56.57 5.57
CA ALA A 32 55.62 -57.26 4.63
C ALA A 32 55.26 -57.36 3.12
N GLY A 33 56.09 -56.75 2.24
CA GLY A 33 55.83 -56.77 0.78
C GLY A 33 56.90 -56.32 -0.25
N VAL A 34 58.16 -56.00 0.14
CA VAL A 34 59.26 -55.52 -0.76
C VAL A 34 59.13 -54.03 -1.20
N GLU A 35 60.28 -53.35 -1.31
CA GLU A 35 60.41 -51.89 -1.25
C GLU A 35 60.77 -51.22 -2.59
N SER A 36 60.35 -49.95 -2.73
CA SER A 36 61.04 -48.96 -3.57
C SER A 36 60.92 -47.58 -2.88
N GLU A 37 61.98 -47.13 -2.22
CA GLU A 37 61.97 -45.93 -1.37
C GLU A 37 61.93 -44.63 -2.20
N VAL A 38 60.74 -44.04 -2.34
CA VAL A 38 60.55 -42.70 -2.91
C VAL A 38 59.53 -41.92 -2.07
N GLY A 39 59.87 -40.70 -1.66
CA GLY A 39 58.92 -39.74 -1.08
C GLY A 39 58.68 -39.78 0.44
N GLN A 40 59.34 -40.65 1.22
CA GLN A 40 59.30 -40.57 2.70
C GLN A 40 60.37 -39.63 3.27
N LEU A 41 60.28 -39.26 4.55
CA LEU A 41 61.21 -38.34 5.22
C LEU A 41 62.67 -38.83 5.11
N GLY A 42 63.58 -37.96 4.65
CA GLY A 42 64.97 -38.32 4.36
C GLY A 42 65.18 -39.10 3.05
N GLY A 43 64.11 -39.52 2.38
CA GLY A 43 64.13 -40.15 1.06
C GLY A 43 64.34 -39.15 -0.08
N ALA A 44 64.81 -39.66 -1.23
CA ALA A 44 65.10 -38.85 -2.40
C ALA A 44 63.83 -38.38 -3.14
N CYS A 45 63.88 -37.18 -3.70
CA CYS A 45 62.81 -36.59 -4.51
C CYS A 45 63.37 -35.77 -5.69
N PHE A 46 62.58 -35.68 -6.77
CA PHE A 46 62.90 -34.85 -7.93
C PHE A 46 62.16 -33.51 -7.86
N PRO A 47 62.70 -32.43 -8.47
CA PRO A 47 61.97 -31.17 -8.61
C PRO A 47 60.58 -31.40 -9.21
N ASN A 48 59.56 -30.80 -8.59
CA ASN A 48 58.14 -30.92 -8.94
C ASN A 48 57.51 -32.32 -8.75
N GLN A 49 58.10 -33.21 -7.93
CA GLN A 49 57.35 -34.31 -7.30
C GLN A 49 57.00 -33.98 -5.85
N SER A 50 55.80 -34.34 -5.44
CA SER A 50 55.36 -34.29 -4.04
C SER A 50 55.98 -35.42 -3.22
N CYS A 51 56.52 -35.08 -2.05
CA CYS A 51 56.78 -36.05 -0.99
C CYS A 51 55.44 -36.52 -0.39
N PHE A 52 55.45 -37.65 0.33
CA PHE A 52 54.24 -38.18 0.95
C PHE A 52 53.86 -37.39 2.21
N GLY A 53 52.64 -36.84 2.23
CA GLY A 53 52.15 -36.02 3.34
C GLY A 53 52.58 -34.55 3.26
N SER A 54 52.70 -33.88 4.41
CA SER A 54 53.06 -32.45 4.53
C SER A 54 54.58 -32.19 4.48
N LEU A 55 55.31 -33.00 3.72
CA LEU A 55 56.77 -32.92 3.57
C LEU A 55 57.14 -32.15 2.30
N LEU A 56 58.19 -31.33 2.38
CA LEU A 56 58.67 -30.55 1.24
C LEU A 56 59.92 -31.19 0.63
N CYS A 57 59.99 -31.21 -0.69
CA CYS A 57 61.18 -31.64 -1.42
C CYS A 57 62.19 -30.49 -1.49
N GLN A 58 63.25 -30.55 -0.67
CA GLN A 58 64.27 -29.51 -0.60
C GLN A 58 65.65 -30.11 -0.89
N SER A 59 66.38 -29.54 -1.87
CA SER A 59 67.68 -30.07 -2.33
C SER A 59 67.65 -31.58 -2.68
N SER A 60 66.56 -32.04 -3.29
CA SER A 60 66.30 -33.45 -3.63
C SER A 60 66.13 -34.44 -2.46
N VAL A 61 65.81 -33.96 -1.26
CA VAL A 61 65.44 -34.78 -0.09
C VAL A 61 64.12 -34.27 0.53
N CYS A 62 63.28 -35.19 1.02
CA CYS A 62 62.04 -34.83 1.72
C CYS A 62 62.29 -34.45 3.19
N VAL A 63 61.82 -33.28 3.63
CA VAL A 63 61.99 -32.73 5.00
C VAL A 63 60.68 -32.20 5.61
N GLU A 64 60.61 -32.09 6.94
CA GLU A 64 59.45 -31.50 7.65
C GLU A 64 59.50 -29.96 7.60
N ALA A 65 58.33 -29.32 7.50
CA ALA A 65 58.19 -27.89 7.22
C ALA A 65 58.38 -26.96 8.45
N SER A 66 59.00 -27.42 9.53
CA SER A 66 59.11 -26.72 10.82
C SER A 66 60.52 -26.24 11.22
N ASP A 67 61.58 -26.72 10.55
CA ASP A 67 62.98 -26.37 10.86
C ASP A 67 63.59 -25.36 9.86
N ALA A 68 62.89 -24.25 9.61
CA ALA A 68 63.39 -23.09 8.89
C ALA A 68 63.24 -21.81 9.75
N GLY A 69 64.36 -21.26 10.20
CA GLY A 69 64.41 -20.12 11.13
C GLY A 69 64.16 -18.75 10.48
N GLU A 70 63.95 -17.76 11.34
CA GLU A 70 63.67 -16.36 10.98
C GLU A 70 64.87 -15.62 10.34
N ASP A 71 64.62 -14.41 9.81
CA ASP A 71 65.58 -13.48 9.16
C ASP A 71 66.20 -13.91 7.82
N ALA A 72 65.34 -14.11 6.81
CA ALA A 72 65.67 -13.89 5.40
C ALA A 72 64.60 -12.99 4.73
N PRO A 73 64.96 -12.10 3.78
CA PRO A 73 63.99 -11.25 3.10
C PRO A 73 63.07 -12.10 2.20
N VAL A 74 61.75 -11.94 2.36
CA VAL A 74 60.74 -12.64 1.54
C VAL A 74 60.75 -12.05 0.12
N CYS A 75 61.53 -12.66 -0.76
CA CYS A 75 61.77 -12.18 -2.12
C CYS A 75 60.75 -12.73 -3.16
N THR A 76 59.49 -12.83 -2.76
CA THR A 76 58.37 -13.24 -3.62
C THR A 76 57.08 -12.51 -3.24
N GLU A 77 56.68 -11.50 -4.02
CA GLU A 77 55.37 -10.84 -3.89
C GLU A 77 54.29 -11.48 -4.78
N CYS A 78 54.70 -12.24 -5.81
CA CYS A 78 53.82 -12.77 -6.86
C CYS A 78 54.47 -13.91 -7.67
N ASP A 79 53.67 -14.65 -8.44
CA ASP A 79 54.15 -15.69 -9.36
C ASP A 79 54.71 -15.08 -10.66
N ALA A 80 55.96 -15.39 -11.00
CA ALA A 80 56.66 -14.78 -12.13
C ALA A 80 55.90 -14.94 -13.47
N GLY A 81 55.54 -13.82 -14.10
CA GLY A 81 54.78 -13.80 -15.36
C GLY A 81 53.26 -13.83 -15.20
N SER A 82 52.71 -13.81 -13.99
CA SER A 82 51.28 -13.55 -13.78
C SER A 82 50.92 -12.09 -14.09
N SER A 83 49.62 -11.84 -14.24
CA SER A 83 49.02 -10.51 -14.20
C SER A 83 47.89 -10.49 -13.18
N GLU A 84 47.50 -9.30 -12.72
CA GLU A 84 46.26 -9.10 -11.93
C GLU A 84 45.64 -7.72 -12.21
N CYS A 85 44.35 -7.58 -11.90
CA CYS A 85 43.63 -6.32 -12.01
C CYS A 85 43.51 -5.60 -10.66
N ILE A 86 43.92 -4.33 -10.59
CA ILE A 86 43.80 -3.47 -9.40
C ILE A 86 43.27 -2.09 -9.81
N ASP A 87 42.19 -1.64 -9.15
CA ASP A 87 41.50 -0.36 -9.40
C ASP A 87 41.17 -0.07 -10.89
N GLY A 88 40.95 -1.12 -11.68
CA GLY A 88 40.64 -1.07 -13.12
C GLY A 88 41.87 -1.11 -14.05
N GLN A 89 43.08 -1.00 -13.49
CA GLN A 89 44.36 -1.07 -14.19
C GLN A 89 44.96 -2.48 -14.09
N VAL A 90 45.80 -2.87 -15.06
CA VAL A 90 46.53 -4.14 -15.04
C VAL A 90 47.94 -3.96 -14.46
N ARG A 91 48.45 -4.95 -13.74
CA ARG A 91 49.88 -5.06 -13.41
C ARG A 91 50.41 -6.46 -13.68
N PHE A 92 51.71 -6.56 -13.91
CA PHE A 92 52.41 -7.79 -14.28
C PHE A 92 53.47 -8.13 -13.24
N CYS A 93 53.63 -9.42 -12.93
CA CYS A 93 54.67 -9.89 -12.03
C CYS A 93 55.97 -10.13 -12.80
N PHE A 94 57.06 -9.44 -12.42
CA PHE A 94 58.37 -9.57 -13.04
C PHE A 94 59.43 -9.98 -12.01
N VAL A 95 60.59 -10.44 -12.49
CA VAL A 95 61.76 -10.76 -11.66
C VAL A 95 62.74 -9.60 -11.72
N ASP A 96 63.17 -9.07 -10.56
CA ASP A 96 64.12 -7.95 -10.47
C ASP A 96 65.58 -8.38 -10.75
N ASP A 97 66.49 -7.40 -10.84
CA ASP A 97 67.93 -7.62 -11.06
C ASP A 97 68.64 -8.44 -9.95
N LYS A 98 67.94 -8.79 -8.87
CA LYS A 98 68.43 -9.63 -7.76
C LYS A 98 67.80 -11.03 -7.74
N GLY A 99 66.83 -11.29 -8.60
CA GLY A 99 66.11 -12.57 -8.69
C GLY A 99 64.82 -12.66 -7.87
N CYS A 100 64.29 -11.54 -7.37
CA CYS A 100 63.08 -11.50 -6.54
C CYS A 100 61.84 -11.18 -7.40
N THR A 101 60.67 -11.78 -7.12
CA THR A 101 59.44 -11.43 -7.85
C THR A 101 58.69 -10.26 -7.23
N SER A 102 58.36 -9.27 -8.06
CA SER A 102 57.65 -8.05 -7.68
C SER A 102 56.67 -7.61 -8.78
N TRP A 103 55.66 -6.84 -8.38
CA TRP A 103 54.68 -6.28 -9.30
C TRP A 103 55.20 -5.03 -10.01
N THR A 104 54.86 -4.84 -11.29
CA THR A 104 54.95 -3.52 -11.94
C THR A 104 54.03 -2.51 -11.25
N SER A 105 54.29 -1.22 -11.45
CA SER A 105 53.25 -0.21 -11.27
C SER A 105 52.02 -0.58 -12.12
N PRO A 106 50.78 -0.36 -11.63
CA PRO A 106 49.59 -0.49 -12.45
C PRO A 106 49.67 0.37 -13.72
N GLN A 107 49.07 -0.14 -14.79
CA GLN A 107 49.02 0.48 -16.12
C GLN A 107 47.60 0.41 -16.66
N ASP A 108 47.16 1.46 -17.35
CA ASP A 108 45.90 1.45 -18.08
C ASP A 108 45.92 0.37 -19.16
N CYS A 109 44.81 -0.34 -19.32
CA CYS A 109 44.63 -1.29 -20.41
C CYS A 109 44.63 -0.56 -21.77
N PRO A 110 45.18 -1.16 -22.84
CA PRO A 110 45.27 -0.51 -24.15
C PRO A 110 43.88 -0.26 -24.76
N ASP A 111 43.79 0.75 -25.64
CA ASP A 111 42.53 1.24 -26.22
C ASP A 111 41.71 0.17 -26.96
N ASP A 112 42.33 -0.92 -27.43
CA ASP A 112 41.64 -2.04 -28.08
C ASP A 112 40.99 -3.03 -27.10
N LYS A 113 41.35 -2.96 -25.81
CA LYS A 113 40.83 -3.81 -24.71
C LYS A 113 40.79 -3.06 -23.36
N PRO A 114 40.10 -1.90 -23.23
CA PRO A 114 40.37 -0.93 -22.17
C PRO A 114 39.81 -1.28 -20.77
N TYR A 115 39.37 -2.53 -20.52
CA TYR A 115 38.79 -2.95 -19.24
C TYR A 115 39.56 -4.13 -18.63
N CYS A 116 40.16 -3.95 -17.46
CA CYS A 116 40.79 -5.06 -16.73
C CYS A 116 39.71 -5.89 -16.00
N SER A 117 39.59 -7.18 -16.34
CA SER A 117 38.68 -8.12 -15.67
C SER A 117 39.19 -9.56 -15.78
N GLN A 118 39.05 -10.33 -14.69
CA GLN A 118 39.67 -11.66 -14.53
C GLN A 118 41.16 -11.60 -14.94
N ASP A 119 41.88 -10.70 -14.28
CA ASP A 119 43.35 -10.56 -14.32
C ASP A 119 43.99 -10.29 -15.69
N ALA A 120 43.18 -9.85 -16.66
CA ALA A 120 43.64 -9.44 -17.99
C ALA A 120 42.78 -8.30 -18.59
N CYS A 121 43.36 -7.57 -19.55
CA CYS A 121 42.66 -6.55 -20.33
C CYS A 121 41.71 -7.17 -21.38
N ARG A 122 40.44 -6.76 -21.38
CA ARG A 122 39.35 -7.25 -22.25
C ARG A 122 38.52 -6.09 -22.82
N ILE A 123 37.71 -6.39 -23.83
CA ILE A 123 36.70 -5.47 -24.39
C ILE A 123 35.44 -5.56 -23.53
N ALA A 124 34.81 -4.44 -23.18
CA ALA A 124 33.45 -4.46 -22.64
C ALA A 124 32.46 -4.78 -23.78
N CYS A 125 31.77 -5.90 -23.65
CA CYS A 125 30.68 -6.31 -24.51
C CYS A 125 29.37 -6.35 -23.72
N SER A 126 28.24 -6.25 -24.43
CA SER A 126 26.96 -6.77 -23.95
C SER A 126 26.88 -8.24 -24.38
N ASP A 127 26.15 -9.04 -23.61
CA ASP A 127 25.69 -10.34 -24.08
C ASP A 127 24.60 -10.13 -25.15
N ASP A 128 24.63 -10.93 -26.22
CA ASP A 128 23.57 -11.00 -27.25
C ASP A 128 22.49 -12.04 -26.88
N CYS A 129 22.77 -12.91 -25.90
CA CYS A 129 21.89 -14.00 -25.44
C CYS A 129 22.03 -14.22 -23.93
N THR A 130 20.97 -14.69 -23.28
CA THR A 130 20.87 -14.61 -21.80
C THR A 130 21.45 -15.82 -21.07
N THR A 131 21.41 -16.99 -21.70
CA THR A 131 21.75 -18.26 -21.06
C THR A 131 22.64 -19.09 -21.98
N LEU A 132 23.80 -19.54 -21.49
CA LEU A 132 24.69 -20.41 -22.26
C LEU A 132 23.94 -21.69 -22.69
N GLY A 133 23.93 -21.99 -23.99
CA GLY A 133 23.18 -23.11 -24.57
C GLY A 133 21.70 -22.83 -24.91
N GLU A 134 21.20 -21.61 -24.65
CA GLU A 134 19.91 -21.12 -25.19
C GLU A 134 19.87 -21.28 -26.72
N ARG A 135 18.70 -21.50 -27.31
CA ARG A 135 18.54 -21.63 -28.77
C ARG A 135 17.46 -20.70 -29.30
N ARG A 136 17.70 -20.11 -30.47
CA ARG A 136 16.72 -19.34 -31.24
C ARG A 136 16.69 -19.77 -32.70
N CYS A 137 15.60 -19.47 -33.39
CA CYS A 137 15.54 -19.60 -34.84
C CYS A 137 16.23 -18.43 -35.55
N SER A 138 16.84 -18.71 -36.70
CA SER A 138 17.61 -17.75 -37.50
C SER A 138 17.67 -18.24 -38.95
N GLY A 139 16.91 -17.58 -39.84
CA GLY A 139 16.72 -18.05 -41.21
C GLY A 139 16.08 -19.44 -41.27
N THR A 140 16.65 -20.35 -42.06
CA THR A 140 16.19 -21.74 -42.21
C THR A 140 16.78 -22.70 -41.17
N GLY A 141 17.23 -22.21 -40.03
CA GLY A 141 17.93 -22.98 -39.01
C GLY A 141 17.82 -22.40 -37.61
N TYR A 142 18.60 -22.94 -36.68
CA TYR A 142 18.73 -22.41 -35.31
C TYR A 142 20.17 -21.98 -35.00
N GLN A 143 20.32 -21.06 -34.06
CA GLN A 143 21.60 -20.69 -33.44
C GLN A 143 21.58 -21.11 -31.98
N GLY A 144 22.72 -21.58 -31.46
CA GLY A 144 22.96 -21.73 -30.03
C GLY A 144 23.67 -20.51 -29.45
N CYS A 145 23.41 -20.21 -28.18
CA CYS A 145 24.14 -19.22 -27.40
C CYS A 145 25.47 -19.84 -26.91
N GLU A 146 26.61 -19.28 -27.31
CA GLU A 146 27.97 -19.76 -27.00
C GLU A 146 28.86 -18.64 -26.47
N GLU A 147 29.91 -18.97 -25.70
CA GLU A 147 30.82 -17.98 -25.13
C GLU A 147 31.88 -17.53 -26.16
N SER A 148 31.99 -16.22 -26.38
CA SER A 148 32.95 -15.60 -27.31
C SER A 148 34.41 -15.80 -26.84
N PRO A 149 35.28 -16.52 -27.58
CA PRO A 149 36.69 -16.69 -27.20
C PRO A 149 37.52 -15.40 -27.24
N ALA A 150 36.97 -14.31 -27.79
CA ALA A 150 37.63 -13.01 -27.89
C ALA A 150 37.25 -12.04 -26.75
N SER A 151 36.13 -12.28 -26.06
CA SER A 151 35.54 -11.31 -25.14
C SER A 151 34.80 -11.89 -23.92
N SER A 152 34.62 -13.21 -23.82
CA SER A 152 33.92 -13.92 -22.73
C SER A 152 32.45 -13.53 -22.48
N CYS A 153 31.83 -12.75 -23.40
CA CYS A 153 30.38 -12.55 -23.42
C CYS A 153 29.68 -13.67 -24.20
N LEU A 154 28.40 -13.87 -23.90
CA LEU A 154 27.49 -14.78 -24.58
C LEU A 154 27.04 -14.21 -25.93
N VAL A 155 27.26 -14.96 -27.01
CA VAL A 155 26.96 -14.57 -28.40
C VAL A 155 26.21 -15.67 -29.14
N TRP A 156 25.45 -15.31 -30.18
CA TRP A 156 24.78 -16.30 -31.03
C TRP A 156 25.75 -16.93 -32.03
N GLY A 157 26.01 -18.22 -31.87
CA GLY A 157 26.90 -19.01 -32.70
C GLY A 157 26.39 -19.26 -34.13
N GLN A 158 27.09 -20.10 -34.88
CA GLN A 158 26.74 -20.38 -36.29
C GLN A 158 25.34 -20.96 -36.47
N VAL A 159 24.68 -20.61 -37.58
CA VAL A 159 23.34 -21.13 -37.92
C VAL A 159 23.44 -22.60 -38.37
N ILE A 160 22.78 -23.48 -37.63
CA ILE A 160 22.58 -24.89 -37.98
C ILE A 160 21.27 -24.99 -38.78
N SER A 161 21.37 -25.13 -40.10
CA SER A 161 20.21 -25.27 -40.99
C SER A 161 19.40 -26.54 -40.70
N CYS A 162 18.08 -26.41 -40.69
CA CYS A 162 17.14 -27.53 -40.60
C CYS A 162 17.06 -28.30 -41.93
N GLY A 163 16.50 -29.51 -41.89
CA GLY A 163 16.32 -30.36 -43.06
C GLY A 163 15.36 -29.76 -44.12
N PRO A 164 15.40 -30.25 -45.37
CA PRO A 164 14.60 -29.74 -46.49
C PRO A 164 13.08 -30.03 -46.39
N SER A 165 12.60 -30.47 -45.23
CA SER A 165 11.18 -30.68 -44.91
C SER A 165 10.91 -30.32 -43.44
N GLU A 166 11.70 -29.41 -42.89
CA GLU A 166 11.64 -28.91 -41.52
C GLU A 166 11.63 -27.38 -41.52
N LEU A 167 11.09 -26.79 -40.45
CA LEU A 167 11.20 -25.38 -40.10
C LEU A 167 11.87 -25.31 -38.73
N CYS A 168 12.63 -24.26 -38.47
CA CYS A 168 12.96 -23.96 -37.09
C CYS A 168 11.71 -23.41 -36.37
N HIS A 169 11.47 -23.90 -35.16
CA HIS A 169 10.49 -23.37 -34.22
C HIS A 169 11.04 -23.53 -32.80
N GLY A 170 10.99 -22.47 -31.98
CA GLY A 170 11.49 -22.51 -30.59
C GLY A 170 12.98 -22.87 -30.44
N GLY A 171 13.79 -22.70 -31.49
CA GLY A 171 15.21 -23.09 -31.49
C GLY A 171 15.47 -24.58 -31.82
N GLU A 172 14.46 -25.33 -32.26
CA GLU A 172 14.59 -26.72 -32.74
C GLU A 172 14.01 -26.90 -34.15
N CYS A 173 14.46 -27.92 -34.88
CA CYS A 173 13.95 -28.22 -36.22
C CYS A 173 12.74 -29.17 -36.13
N LEU A 174 11.55 -28.68 -36.50
CA LEU A 174 10.30 -29.43 -36.50
C LEU A 174 9.76 -29.64 -37.93
N PRO A 175 9.01 -30.73 -38.23
CA PRO A 175 8.51 -31.00 -39.58
C PRO A 175 7.66 -29.87 -40.19
N ASN A 176 8.03 -29.43 -41.39
CA ASN A 176 7.36 -28.37 -42.11
C ASN A 176 6.31 -28.92 -43.10
N CYS A 177 5.05 -28.76 -42.73
CA CYS A 177 3.88 -29.12 -43.55
C CYS A 177 3.30 -27.89 -44.30
N SER A 178 4.10 -27.25 -45.16
CA SER A 178 3.69 -26.07 -45.97
C SER A 178 3.31 -26.38 -47.43
N GLY A 179 3.05 -27.65 -47.77
CA GLY A 179 2.57 -28.09 -49.07
C GLY A 179 1.65 -29.31 -48.95
N ALA A 180 0.51 -29.30 -49.65
CA ALA A 180 -0.54 -30.31 -49.48
C ALA A 180 -0.24 -31.65 -50.19
N PRO A 181 -0.82 -32.78 -49.74
CA PRO A 181 -1.77 -32.93 -48.64
C PRO A 181 -1.15 -33.64 -47.42
N CYS A 182 -0.75 -32.87 -46.41
CA CYS A 182 -0.40 -33.40 -45.10
C CYS A 182 -1.69 -33.71 -44.32
N ALA A 183 -2.28 -34.89 -44.57
CA ALA A 183 -3.43 -35.38 -43.81
C ALA A 183 -2.98 -35.69 -42.38
N CYS A 184 -3.44 -34.87 -41.43
CA CYS A 184 -3.15 -35.03 -40.00
C CYS A 184 -4.23 -35.86 -39.29
N GLN A 185 -3.91 -36.41 -38.12
CA GLN A 185 -4.85 -37.10 -37.24
C GLN A 185 -5.34 -36.17 -36.13
N LEU A 186 -6.55 -36.41 -35.61
CA LEU A 186 -7.10 -35.61 -34.52
C LEU A 186 -6.23 -35.75 -33.26
N GLY A 187 -5.59 -34.65 -32.86
CA GLY A 187 -4.58 -34.61 -31.80
C GLY A 187 -3.21 -34.12 -32.29
N ASP A 188 -2.93 -34.20 -33.60
CA ASP A 188 -1.70 -33.66 -34.17
C ASP A 188 -1.65 -32.13 -34.04
N THR A 189 -0.46 -31.61 -33.75
CA THR A 189 -0.13 -30.19 -33.82
C THR A 189 1.00 -29.97 -34.82
N ALA A 190 1.02 -28.78 -35.43
CA ALA A 190 2.15 -28.32 -36.22
C ALA A 190 2.51 -26.89 -35.81
N ALA A 191 3.80 -26.58 -35.84
CA ALA A 191 4.27 -25.21 -35.75
C ALA A 191 3.72 -24.37 -36.92
N CYS A 192 3.49 -23.10 -36.65
CA CYS A 192 3.40 -22.06 -37.67
C CYS A 192 4.79 -21.46 -37.91
N ALA A 193 4.98 -20.81 -39.05
CA ALA A 193 6.19 -20.02 -39.28
C ALA A 193 6.14 -18.78 -38.39
N ASP A 194 7.19 -18.54 -37.61
CA ASP A 194 7.35 -17.30 -36.87
C ASP A 194 7.64 -16.15 -37.87
N ILE A 195 6.88 -15.05 -37.80
CA ILE A 195 6.92 -13.92 -38.76
C ILE A 195 6.80 -12.62 -37.95
N GLY A 196 7.66 -11.63 -38.25
CA GLY A 196 7.66 -10.36 -37.53
C GLY A 196 7.87 -10.55 -36.03
N VAL A 197 6.97 -9.99 -35.22
CA VAL A 197 6.91 -10.23 -33.77
C VAL A 197 6.12 -11.48 -33.37
N CYS A 198 5.35 -12.07 -34.29
CA CYS A 198 4.53 -13.25 -34.01
C CYS A 198 5.41 -14.49 -33.85
N THR A 199 5.44 -15.01 -32.63
CA THR A 199 6.26 -16.16 -32.25
C THR A 199 5.45 -17.18 -31.44
N GLY A 200 5.81 -18.46 -31.56
CA GLY A 200 5.18 -19.53 -30.79
C GLY A 200 3.81 -19.96 -31.32
N GLY A 201 3.53 -19.71 -32.60
CA GLY A 201 2.27 -20.10 -33.23
C GLY A 201 2.14 -21.61 -33.41
N VAL A 202 1.04 -22.19 -32.93
CA VAL A 202 0.71 -23.62 -33.11
C VAL A 202 -0.67 -23.77 -33.73
N ARG A 203 -0.78 -24.62 -34.75
CA ARG A 203 -2.05 -25.01 -35.37
C ARG A 203 -2.37 -26.47 -35.04
N ALA A 204 -3.59 -26.73 -34.59
CA ALA A 204 -4.08 -28.07 -34.27
C ALA A 204 -4.82 -28.69 -35.47
N CYS A 205 -4.76 -30.01 -35.61
CA CYS A 205 -5.52 -30.74 -36.61
C CYS A 205 -7.02 -30.76 -36.28
N ARG A 206 -7.86 -30.71 -37.32
CA ARG A 206 -9.32 -30.77 -37.27
C ARG A 206 -9.84 -32.14 -37.71
N ASP A 207 -11.11 -32.42 -37.42
CA ASP A 207 -11.82 -33.65 -37.83
C ASP A 207 -11.87 -33.87 -39.37
N ASP A 208 -11.63 -32.83 -40.17
CA ASP A 208 -11.54 -32.89 -41.63
C ASP A 208 -10.15 -33.33 -42.16
N GLY A 209 -9.18 -33.59 -41.26
CA GLY A 209 -7.81 -33.98 -41.60
C GLY A 209 -6.91 -32.81 -42.01
N THR A 210 -7.33 -31.57 -41.80
CA THR A 210 -6.55 -30.35 -42.08
C THR A 210 -6.17 -29.61 -40.79
N PHE A 211 -5.06 -28.88 -40.82
CA PHE A 211 -4.70 -27.99 -39.72
C PHE A 211 -5.58 -26.72 -39.72
N GLY A 212 -6.01 -26.30 -38.53
CA GLY A 212 -6.72 -25.04 -38.32
C GLY A 212 -5.84 -23.79 -38.47
N PRO A 213 -6.39 -22.60 -38.16
CA PRO A 213 -5.60 -21.38 -38.06
C PRO A 213 -4.58 -21.48 -36.91
N CYS A 214 -3.51 -20.69 -37.00
CA CYS A 214 -2.51 -20.57 -35.95
C CYS A 214 -3.12 -19.97 -34.68
N LEU A 215 -2.89 -20.62 -33.54
CA LEU A 215 -3.11 -20.08 -32.21
C LEU A 215 -1.76 -19.60 -31.70
N TRP A 216 -1.64 -18.30 -31.42
CA TRP A 216 -0.38 -17.65 -31.10
C TRP A 216 -0.26 -17.37 -29.60
N THR A 217 0.94 -17.52 -29.04
CA THR A 217 1.30 -16.97 -27.72
C THR A 217 1.52 -15.47 -27.77
N SER A 218 2.16 -14.99 -28.85
CA SER A 218 2.23 -13.57 -29.23
C SER A 218 1.64 -13.46 -30.62
N GLY A 219 0.38 -13.00 -30.71
CA GLY A 219 -0.37 -12.89 -31.95
C GLY A 219 -0.33 -11.48 -32.56
N PRO A 220 -0.83 -11.33 -33.80
CA PRO A 220 -0.73 -10.07 -34.54
C PRO A 220 -1.57 -8.96 -33.89
N THR A 221 -0.99 -7.76 -33.83
CA THR A 221 -1.61 -6.53 -33.35
C THR A 221 -1.83 -5.55 -34.50
N ILE A 222 -2.18 -4.29 -34.20
CA ILE A 222 -2.17 -3.23 -35.21
C ILE A 222 -0.73 -2.79 -35.47
N GLU A 223 -0.45 -2.38 -36.71
CA GLU A 223 0.85 -1.81 -37.10
C GLU A 223 1.16 -0.52 -36.32
N GLU A 224 2.37 -0.43 -35.79
CA GLU A 224 2.93 0.74 -35.14
C GLU A 224 4.20 1.17 -35.88
N CYS A 225 4.52 2.47 -35.85
CA CYS A 225 5.75 2.98 -36.48
C CYS A 225 6.95 2.75 -35.55
N ASP A 226 7.45 1.52 -35.49
CA ASP A 226 8.55 1.09 -34.62
C ASP A 226 9.63 0.25 -35.33
N GLY A 227 9.53 0.04 -36.65
CA GLY A 227 10.47 -0.75 -37.44
C GLY A 227 10.22 -2.25 -37.39
N ARG A 228 9.03 -2.68 -36.95
CA ARG A 228 8.64 -4.10 -36.82
C ARG A 228 7.40 -4.43 -37.64
N ASP A 229 7.21 -5.72 -37.85
CA ASP A 229 6.08 -6.36 -38.52
C ASP A 229 5.19 -6.93 -37.40
N ASN A 230 4.18 -6.15 -37.04
CA ASN A 230 3.34 -6.28 -35.84
C ASN A 230 1.99 -6.93 -36.15
N ASP A 231 1.44 -6.76 -37.36
CA ASP A 231 0.33 -7.56 -37.87
C ASP A 231 0.77 -8.90 -38.50
N CYS A 232 2.09 -9.09 -38.63
CA CYS A 232 2.77 -10.32 -39.04
C CYS A 232 2.47 -10.75 -40.48
N ASN A 233 2.23 -9.79 -41.38
CA ASN A 233 2.03 -10.04 -42.81
C ASN A 233 3.34 -10.24 -43.60
N GLY A 234 4.49 -9.90 -43.02
CA GLY A 234 5.81 -9.97 -43.67
C GLY A 234 6.37 -8.61 -44.10
N HIS A 235 5.74 -7.51 -43.69
CA HIS A 235 6.14 -6.13 -43.96
C HIS A 235 6.10 -5.32 -42.66
N ALA A 236 7.14 -4.51 -42.43
CA ALA A 236 7.23 -3.65 -41.25
C ALA A 236 6.83 -2.20 -41.58
N ASP A 237 6.28 -1.48 -40.60
CA ASP A 237 5.80 -0.10 -40.72
C ASP A 237 4.75 0.10 -41.85
N ASP A 238 3.91 -0.91 -42.07
CA ASP A 238 2.92 -0.97 -43.17
C ASP A 238 1.50 -0.58 -42.68
N ASN A 239 0.56 -0.28 -43.60
CA ASN A 239 -0.83 0.12 -43.30
C ASN A 239 -1.07 1.23 -42.22
N LEU A 240 -0.03 1.97 -41.83
CA LEU A 240 0.00 2.84 -40.64
C LEU A 240 -1.04 3.99 -40.63
N VAL A 241 -1.62 4.22 -39.45
CA VAL A 241 -2.50 5.38 -39.19
C VAL A 241 -1.67 6.57 -38.69
N ALA A 242 -1.29 7.46 -39.61
CA ALA A 242 -0.41 8.59 -39.34
C ALA A 242 -1.03 9.68 -38.42
N PRO A 243 -0.39 10.06 -37.30
CA PRO A 243 -0.82 11.17 -36.44
C PRO A 243 -0.75 12.53 -37.12
N ALA A 244 -1.52 13.51 -36.63
CA ALA A 244 -1.50 14.90 -37.12
C ALA A 244 -0.15 15.60 -36.86
N CYS A 245 0.33 16.41 -37.82
CA CYS A 245 1.50 17.28 -37.63
C CYS A 245 1.20 18.51 -36.74
N SER A 246 2.22 19.19 -36.22
CA SER A 246 2.02 20.22 -35.16
C SER A 246 1.24 21.48 -35.60
N LYS A 247 1.42 21.99 -36.83
CA LYS A 247 0.53 23.01 -37.42
C LYS A 247 -0.70 22.32 -38.05
N GLN A 248 -1.90 22.72 -37.61
CA GLN A 248 -3.21 22.22 -38.09
C GLN A 248 -4.19 23.34 -38.46
N LYS A 249 -3.73 24.60 -38.53
CA LYS A 249 -4.53 25.74 -38.99
C LYS A 249 -4.30 26.01 -40.48
N GLY A 250 -5.11 26.89 -41.06
CA GLY A 250 -4.93 27.38 -42.43
C GLY A 250 -4.77 26.27 -43.47
N VAL A 251 -3.84 26.50 -44.40
CA VAL A 251 -3.54 25.54 -45.48
C VAL A 251 -2.94 24.21 -44.96
N CYS A 252 -2.44 24.18 -43.73
CA CYS A 252 -1.86 22.99 -43.08
C CYS A 252 -2.90 22.02 -42.51
N ALA A 253 -4.18 22.42 -42.41
CA ALA A 253 -5.22 21.64 -41.74
C ALA A 253 -5.38 20.23 -42.37
N GLY A 254 -5.09 19.19 -41.58
CA GLY A 254 -5.12 17.78 -41.95
C GLY A 254 -3.78 17.17 -42.40
N ALA A 255 -2.66 17.90 -42.33
CA ALA A 255 -1.34 17.33 -42.62
C ALA A 255 -0.93 16.31 -41.54
N VAL A 256 -0.33 15.19 -41.96
CA VAL A 256 0.03 14.06 -41.07
C VAL A 256 1.53 13.74 -41.09
N LYS A 257 2.02 13.21 -39.96
CA LYS A 257 3.42 12.87 -39.71
C LYS A 257 3.89 11.75 -40.64
N THR A 258 5.20 11.64 -40.85
CA THR A 258 5.81 10.58 -41.65
C THR A 258 6.56 9.62 -40.74
N CYS A 259 6.32 8.30 -40.88
CA CYS A 259 7.13 7.29 -40.21
C CYS A 259 8.58 7.35 -40.74
N THR A 260 9.59 7.09 -39.90
CA THR A 260 10.99 7.03 -40.36
C THR A 260 11.50 5.60 -40.43
N ALA A 261 12.45 5.35 -41.33
CA ALA A 261 13.07 4.03 -41.53
C ALA A 261 14.00 3.57 -40.37
N ALA A 262 13.82 4.14 -39.18
CA ALA A 262 14.44 3.73 -37.92
C ALA A 262 13.39 3.61 -36.79
N GLY A 263 12.10 3.51 -37.14
CA GLY A 263 10.96 3.70 -36.26
C GLY A 263 10.68 5.18 -35.94
N GLY A 264 9.53 5.44 -35.33
CA GLY A 264 9.13 6.75 -34.81
C GLY A 264 8.57 7.75 -35.84
N TRP A 265 7.60 8.55 -35.39
CA TRP A 265 6.91 9.56 -36.20
C TRP A 265 7.69 10.88 -36.28
N ARG A 266 8.17 11.24 -37.47
CA ARG A 266 8.74 12.57 -37.75
C ARG A 266 7.63 13.57 -38.08
N ASP A 267 7.72 14.76 -37.49
CA ASP A 267 6.80 15.87 -37.76
C ASP A 267 6.99 16.50 -39.15
N CYS A 268 5.98 17.22 -39.63
CA CYS A 268 6.04 17.92 -40.90
C CYS A 268 7.06 19.07 -40.85
N ASP A 269 7.96 19.11 -41.83
CA ASP A 269 8.78 20.28 -42.14
C ASP A 269 8.08 21.22 -43.15
N ALA A 270 8.73 22.32 -43.51
CA ALA A 270 8.18 23.30 -44.46
C ALA A 270 7.92 22.72 -45.86
N LEU A 271 8.69 21.71 -46.30
CA LEU A 271 8.50 21.05 -47.59
C LEU A 271 7.33 20.06 -47.56
N ALA A 272 7.14 19.37 -46.43
CA ALA A 272 5.96 18.54 -46.19
C ALA A 272 4.66 19.37 -46.23
N TYR A 273 4.65 20.52 -45.53
CA TYR A 273 3.51 21.45 -45.57
C TYR A 273 3.29 22.05 -46.97
N GLN A 274 4.36 22.40 -47.69
CA GLN A 274 4.26 22.87 -49.09
C GLN A 274 3.69 21.81 -50.04
N THR A 275 4.15 20.57 -49.93
CA THR A 275 3.66 19.45 -50.73
C THR A 275 2.18 19.17 -50.45
N TYR A 276 1.79 19.19 -49.17
CA TYR A 276 0.41 19.00 -48.75
C TYR A 276 -0.54 20.11 -49.23
N ALA A 277 -0.13 21.37 -49.10
CA ALA A 277 -0.90 22.52 -49.60
C ALA A 277 -1.09 22.43 -51.12
N GLN A 278 -0.01 22.13 -51.87
CA GLN A 278 -0.06 21.98 -53.33
C GLN A 278 -1.01 20.86 -53.78
N GLN A 279 -1.07 19.71 -53.07
CA GLN A 279 -2.04 18.65 -53.37
C GLN A 279 -3.50 19.11 -53.25
N LYS A 280 -3.77 20.15 -52.46
CA LYS A 280 -5.09 20.78 -52.31
C LYS A 280 -5.31 22.02 -53.18
N SER A 281 -4.37 22.36 -54.07
CA SER A 281 -4.32 23.64 -54.81
C SER A 281 -4.20 24.90 -53.93
N LEU A 282 -3.59 24.76 -52.75
CA LEU A 282 -3.31 25.83 -51.78
C LEU A 282 -1.81 26.18 -51.78
N THR A 283 -1.42 27.30 -51.18
CA THR A 283 -0.01 27.73 -51.06
C THR A 283 0.43 27.71 -49.60
N TYR A 284 1.53 27.00 -49.28
CA TYR A 284 2.17 27.12 -47.97
C TYR A 284 3.33 28.12 -48.00
N GLN A 285 3.53 28.86 -46.90
CA GLN A 285 4.62 29.81 -46.72
C GLN A 285 5.23 29.69 -45.32
N SER A 286 6.52 30.05 -45.16
CA SER A 286 7.17 30.04 -43.84
C SER A 286 6.74 31.19 -42.93
N ALA A 287 6.27 32.29 -43.53
CA ALA A 287 5.64 33.46 -42.94
C ALA A 287 4.79 34.12 -44.04
N GLU A 288 3.68 34.77 -43.70
CA GLU A 288 2.76 35.31 -44.71
C GLU A 288 3.37 36.40 -45.60
N THR A 289 3.18 36.27 -46.92
CA THR A 289 3.62 37.25 -47.94
C THR A 289 2.55 37.58 -48.99
N LEU A 290 1.40 36.91 -48.96
CA LEU A 290 0.24 37.21 -49.81
C LEU A 290 -0.85 37.93 -49.02
N CYS A 291 -1.83 38.43 -49.77
CA CYS A 291 -3.07 39.00 -49.25
C CYS A 291 -4.22 38.42 -50.08
N ASP A 292 -4.47 37.12 -49.90
CA ASP A 292 -5.39 36.30 -50.70
C ASP A 292 -6.50 35.65 -49.88
N GLY A 293 -6.65 36.03 -48.60
CA GLY A 293 -7.67 35.56 -47.68
C GLY A 293 -7.37 34.18 -47.11
N GLN A 294 -6.12 33.73 -47.18
CA GLN A 294 -5.66 32.43 -46.69
C GLN A 294 -4.66 32.60 -45.54
N ASP A 295 -4.66 31.62 -44.62
CA ASP A 295 -3.66 31.45 -43.55
C ASP A 295 -2.56 30.54 -44.12
N ASN A 296 -1.66 31.12 -44.93
CA ASN A 296 -0.69 30.36 -45.72
C ASN A 296 0.52 29.90 -44.88
N ASP A 297 0.81 30.57 -43.76
CA ASP A 297 1.84 30.12 -42.81
C ASP A 297 1.31 29.27 -41.64
N CYS A 298 -0.01 29.14 -41.52
CA CYS A 298 -0.73 28.32 -40.55
C CYS A 298 -0.56 28.80 -39.09
N SER A 299 -0.31 30.09 -38.89
CA SER A 299 -0.39 30.81 -37.61
C SER A 299 -1.81 30.79 -37.03
N GLY A 300 -2.82 30.84 -37.89
CA GLY A 300 -4.25 30.87 -37.54
C GLY A 300 -5.02 32.10 -37.98
N SER A 301 -4.38 33.01 -38.70
CA SER A 301 -4.95 34.25 -39.19
C SER A 301 -4.56 34.45 -40.64
N ALA A 302 -5.50 34.95 -41.44
CA ALA A 302 -5.26 35.25 -42.85
C ALA A 302 -4.75 36.68 -43.02
N ASP A 303 -3.86 36.88 -44.00
CA ASP A 303 -3.38 38.20 -44.45
C ASP A 303 -2.84 39.11 -43.31
N GLU A 304 -2.11 38.57 -42.31
CA GLU A 304 -1.65 39.33 -41.12
C GLU A 304 -0.63 40.47 -41.41
N LEU A 305 -0.31 40.70 -42.68
CA LEU A 305 0.44 41.85 -43.16
C LEU A 305 -0.30 43.17 -42.93
N ALA A 306 0.30 44.03 -42.09
CA ALA A 306 -0.19 45.37 -41.78
C ALA A 306 -0.41 46.31 -43.00
N SER A 307 0.07 45.94 -44.20
CA SER A 307 -0.20 46.64 -45.47
C SER A 307 -1.53 46.30 -46.13
N CYS A 308 -2.18 45.19 -45.74
CA CYS A 308 -3.44 44.70 -46.34
C CYS A 308 -4.64 44.78 -45.38
N CYS A 309 -4.38 44.80 -44.07
CA CYS A 309 -5.37 44.91 -43.02
C CYS A 309 -6.38 46.07 -43.19
N GLN A 310 -7.68 45.74 -43.19
CA GLN A 310 -8.80 46.67 -42.95
C GLN A 310 -9.79 46.02 -41.97
N PRO A 311 -9.68 46.28 -40.65
CA PRO A 311 -10.33 45.48 -39.63
C PRO A 311 -11.84 45.73 -39.61
N SER A 312 -12.63 44.66 -39.73
CA SER A 312 -14.09 44.72 -39.77
C SER A 312 -14.75 43.52 -39.09
N CYS A 313 -15.50 43.82 -38.03
CA CYS A 313 -16.34 42.86 -37.30
C CYS A 313 -17.82 42.90 -37.70
N THR A 314 -18.19 43.68 -38.72
CA THR A 314 -19.59 43.84 -39.12
C THR A 314 -20.15 42.52 -39.66
N GLY A 315 -21.07 41.91 -38.92
CA GLY A 315 -21.68 40.62 -39.27
C GLY A 315 -20.83 39.39 -38.92
N LYS A 316 -19.69 39.56 -38.23
CA LYS A 316 -18.87 38.46 -37.73
C LYS A 316 -19.32 38.00 -36.34
N GLY A 317 -19.04 36.74 -36.00
CA GLY A 317 -19.25 36.21 -34.65
C GLY A 317 -18.25 36.79 -33.64
N CYS A 318 -18.54 36.63 -32.35
CA CYS A 318 -17.56 36.97 -31.31
C CYS A 318 -16.28 36.16 -31.49
N GLY A 319 -15.11 36.80 -31.36
CA GLY A 319 -13.82 36.12 -31.46
C GLY A 319 -13.38 35.68 -32.86
N ALA A 320 -14.23 35.86 -33.87
CA ALA A 320 -13.81 35.73 -35.26
C ALA A 320 -12.74 36.77 -35.59
N ASP A 321 -11.79 36.43 -36.46
CA ASP A 321 -10.75 37.35 -36.93
C ASP A 321 -11.40 38.57 -37.62
N ASP A 322 -10.97 39.78 -37.27
CA ASP A 322 -11.45 41.03 -37.87
C ASP A 322 -10.97 41.22 -39.32
N GLY A 323 -10.08 40.37 -39.82
CA GLY A 323 -9.43 40.44 -41.13
C GLY A 323 -7.99 40.99 -41.04
N CYS A 324 -7.38 40.91 -39.85
CA CYS A 324 -6.09 41.49 -39.50
C CYS A 324 -5.39 40.73 -38.35
N GLY A 325 -5.81 39.52 -38.00
CA GLY A 325 -5.24 38.77 -36.86
C GLY A 325 -5.77 39.17 -35.48
N ASN A 326 -6.77 40.04 -35.38
CA ASN A 326 -7.32 40.49 -34.10
C ASN A 326 -8.73 39.93 -33.87
N PRO A 327 -9.02 39.34 -32.68
CA PRO A 327 -10.32 38.73 -32.42
C PRO A 327 -11.40 39.80 -32.17
N CYS A 328 -12.52 39.67 -32.89
CA CYS A 328 -13.66 40.59 -32.80
C CYS A 328 -14.23 40.69 -31.38
N GLN A 329 -13.96 41.84 -30.74
CA GLN A 329 -14.28 42.14 -29.35
C GLN A 329 -15.78 42.27 -29.05
N ALA A 330 -16.61 42.40 -30.08
CA ALA A 330 -18.05 42.37 -30.02
C ALA A 330 -18.61 41.62 -31.24
N GLY A 331 -19.58 40.74 -31.01
CA GLY A 331 -20.23 39.91 -32.01
C GLY A 331 -21.25 38.98 -31.37
N THR A 332 -22.04 38.27 -32.18
CA THR A 332 -22.99 37.26 -31.68
C THR A 332 -22.29 35.95 -31.34
N CYS A 333 -22.72 35.31 -30.26
CA CYS A 333 -22.36 33.94 -29.90
C CYS A 333 -23.38 32.92 -30.43
N LEU A 334 -23.02 31.64 -30.43
CA LEU A 334 -23.88 30.56 -30.94
C LEU A 334 -24.98 30.17 -29.93
N SER A 335 -24.68 30.25 -28.64
CA SER A 335 -25.68 30.07 -27.59
C SER A 335 -26.39 31.38 -27.25
N ALA A 336 -27.70 31.31 -26.98
CA ALA A 336 -28.47 32.44 -26.44
C ALA A 336 -28.14 32.77 -24.96
N GLN A 337 -27.32 31.93 -24.33
CA GLN A 337 -26.82 32.09 -22.96
C GLN A 337 -25.38 32.63 -22.91
N GLU A 338 -24.75 32.88 -24.06
CA GLU A 338 -23.39 33.44 -24.18
C GLU A 338 -23.41 34.92 -24.57
N VAL A 339 -22.47 35.69 -24.02
CA VAL A 339 -22.18 37.06 -24.48
C VAL A 339 -20.70 37.19 -24.81
N CYS A 340 -20.42 38.07 -25.78
CA CYS A 340 -19.05 38.37 -26.17
C CYS A 340 -18.35 39.22 -25.11
N VAL A 341 -17.27 38.69 -24.53
CA VAL A 341 -16.42 39.38 -23.56
C VAL A 341 -14.97 39.24 -24.01
N GLN A 342 -14.34 40.37 -24.34
CA GLN A 342 -12.93 40.43 -24.80
C GLN A 342 -12.62 39.55 -26.04
N GLY A 343 -13.63 39.27 -26.88
CA GLY A 343 -13.51 38.37 -28.03
C GLY A 343 -13.64 36.88 -27.70
N GLY A 344 -14.03 36.51 -26.48
CA GLY A 344 -14.49 35.16 -26.14
C GLY A 344 -16.00 35.12 -25.92
N CYS A 345 -16.67 34.05 -26.36
CA CYS A 345 -18.03 33.76 -25.93
C CYS A 345 -18.01 33.23 -24.50
N VAL A 346 -18.47 34.06 -23.55
CA VAL A 346 -18.55 33.71 -22.13
C VAL A 346 -20.00 33.45 -21.77
N CYS A 347 -20.31 32.20 -21.42
CA CYS A 347 -21.64 31.82 -20.96
C CYS A 347 -21.99 32.53 -19.64
N GLN A 348 -23.25 32.93 -19.47
CA GLN A 348 -23.77 33.61 -18.29
C GLN A 348 -24.71 32.67 -17.51
N PRO A 349 -24.25 32.10 -16.37
CA PRO A 349 -25.07 31.23 -15.53
C PRO A 349 -26.37 31.92 -15.10
N SER A 350 -27.53 31.29 -15.37
CA SER A 350 -28.83 31.86 -15.04
C SER A 350 -29.64 30.89 -14.19
N CYS A 351 -29.91 31.28 -12.94
CA CYS A 351 -30.60 30.46 -11.93
C CYS A 351 -31.92 31.07 -11.44
N SER A 352 -32.35 32.19 -12.03
CA SER A 352 -33.66 32.78 -11.73
C SER A 352 -34.78 31.79 -12.09
N GLY A 353 -35.62 31.46 -11.10
CA GLY A 353 -36.73 30.51 -11.27
C GLY A 353 -36.32 29.02 -11.42
N LYS A 354 -35.05 28.66 -11.26
CA LYS A 354 -34.59 27.27 -11.30
C LYS A 354 -34.57 26.62 -9.91
N VAL A 355 -34.63 25.28 -9.90
CA VAL A 355 -34.38 24.49 -8.70
C VAL A 355 -32.89 24.51 -8.33
N CYS A 356 -32.60 24.43 -7.03
CA CYS A 356 -31.25 24.27 -6.52
C CYS A 356 -30.56 23.04 -7.14
N GLY A 357 -29.29 23.16 -7.51
CA GLY A 357 -28.54 22.09 -8.16
C GLY A 357 -28.93 21.81 -9.62
N GLY A 358 -30.03 22.40 -10.12
CA GLY A 358 -30.41 22.31 -11.53
C GLY A 358 -29.40 22.99 -12.47
N PRO A 359 -29.38 22.64 -13.76
CA PRO A 359 -28.37 23.16 -14.70
C PRO A 359 -28.49 24.67 -14.89
N ASP A 360 -27.38 25.40 -14.72
CA ASP A 360 -27.35 26.86 -14.82
C ASP A 360 -27.45 27.39 -16.26
N GLY A 361 -27.16 26.54 -17.25
CA GLY A 361 -27.16 26.84 -18.68
C GLY A 361 -25.76 26.85 -19.31
N CYS A 362 -24.71 26.73 -18.50
CA CYS A 362 -23.30 26.86 -18.84
C CYS A 362 -22.46 25.62 -18.45
N GLY A 363 -23.11 24.48 -18.26
CA GLY A 363 -22.48 23.24 -17.76
C GLY A 363 -22.30 23.19 -16.24
N GLY A 364 -22.65 24.26 -15.50
CA GLY A 364 -22.64 24.30 -14.05
C GLY A 364 -24.00 24.02 -13.42
N THR A 365 -24.03 24.05 -12.08
CA THR A 365 -25.23 23.81 -11.27
C THR A 365 -25.61 25.03 -10.44
N CYS A 366 -26.92 25.26 -10.31
CA CYS A 366 -27.46 26.43 -9.66
C CYS A 366 -27.24 26.44 -8.15
N LYS A 367 -26.27 27.24 -7.71
CA LYS A 367 -25.89 27.45 -6.29
C LYS A 367 -26.94 28.20 -5.46
N VAL A 368 -27.95 28.75 -6.13
CA VAL A 368 -29.16 29.34 -5.55
C VAL A 368 -30.37 28.86 -6.35
N GLY A 369 -31.50 28.63 -5.70
CA GLY A 369 -32.72 28.13 -6.35
C GLY A 369 -33.77 27.68 -5.33
N SER A 370 -34.93 27.25 -5.83
CA SER A 370 -35.97 26.64 -4.99
C SER A 370 -35.64 25.18 -4.65
N CYS A 371 -36.13 24.72 -3.50
CA CYS A 371 -35.98 23.33 -3.04
C CYS A 371 -37.35 22.68 -2.85
N ALA A 372 -37.43 21.37 -3.07
CA ALA A 372 -38.70 20.63 -3.07
C ALA A 372 -39.22 20.28 -1.66
N ALA A 373 -38.33 20.17 -0.67
CA ALA A 373 -38.71 19.90 0.71
C ALA A 373 -39.13 21.20 1.42
N PRO A 374 -40.23 21.20 2.21
CA PRO A 374 -40.52 22.29 3.14
C PRO A 374 -39.33 22.56 4.08
N ASN A 375 -39.18 23.80 4.55
CA ASN A 375 -38.10 24.21 5.47
C ASN A 375 -36.66 23.92 4.99
N SER A 376 -36.44 23.69 3.69
CA SER A 376 -35.12 23.53 3.09
C SER A 376 -34.68 24.78 2.32
N VAL A 377 -33.37 25.00 2.27
CA VAL A 377 -32.69 26.11 1.59
C VAL A 377 -31.61 25.59 0.66
N CYS A 378 -31.37 26.33 -0.42
CA CYS A 378 -30.28 26.01 -1.35
C CYS A 378 -28.94 26.44 -0.75
N ASN A 379 -28.12 25.48 -0.34
CA ASN A 379 -26.76 25.70 0.13
C ASN A 379 -25.76 25.22 -0.92
N ALA A 380 -25.02 26.15 -1.53
CA ALA A 380 -23.97 25.93 -2.53
C ALA A 380 -24.35 25.09 -3.78
N GLY A 381 -25.63 24.77 -3.99
CA GLY A 381 -26.12 23.89 -5.07
C GLY A 381 -26.76 22.59 -4.60
N THR A 382 -26.87 22.38 -3.28
CA THR A 382 -27.60 21.27 -2.65
C THR A 382 -28.77 21.81 -1.81
N CYS A 383 -29.87 21.06 -1.72
CA CYS A 383 -30.95 21.39 -0.80
C CYS A 383 -30.65 20.83 0.58
N ALA A 384 -30.37 21.70 1.54
CA ALA A 384 -30.16 21.35 2.94
C ALA A 384 -31.30 21.90 3.80
N CYS A 385 -31.53 21.34 4.98
CA CYS A 385 -32.51 21.89 5.92
C CYS A 385 -32.04 23.26 6.44
N ALA A 386 -32.97 24.21 6.61
CA ALA A 386 -32.68 25.52 7.21
C ALA A 386 -32.41 25.43 8.73
N HIS A 387 -32.92 24.37 9.34
CA HIS A 387 -32.80 24.00 10.74
C HIS A 387 -32.55 22.48 10.84
N ALA A 388 -32.94 21.83 11.94
CA ALA A 388 -32.76 20.39 12.11
C ALA A 388 -33.41 19.56 10.97
N SER A 389 -32.75 18.46 10.60
CA SER A 389 -33.31 17.38 9.79
C SER A 389 -33.84 16.25 10.68
N CYS A 390 -34.85 15.54 10.20
CA CYS A 390 -35.43 14.38 10.86
C CYS A 390 -35.78 13.35 9.79
N GLY A 391 -34.85 12.42 9.54
CA GLY A 391 -34.86 11.62 8.31
C GLY A 391 -34.88 12.51 7.07
N SER A 392 -35.84 12.27 6.16
CA SER A 392 -36.04 13.06 4.95
C SER A 392 -36.82 14.38 5.16
N THR A 393 -37.14 14.76 6.40
CA THR A 393 -37.96 15.93 6.72
C THR A 393 -37.12 17.04 7.33
N CYS A 394 -37.31 18.30 6.89
CA CYS A 394 -36.69 19.45 7.54
C CYS A 394 -37.68 20.09 8.52
N CYS A 395 -37.24 20.28 9.77
CA CYS A 395 -38.06 20.86 10.83
C CYS A 395 -38.18 22.39 10.68
N ALA A 396 -39.27 22.97 11.19
CA ALA A 396 -39.49 24.40 11.15
C ALA A 396 -38.59 25.17 12.15
N ALA A 397 -38.60 26.50 12.07
CA ALA A 397 -37.87 27.35 13.00
C ALA A 397 -38.39 27.18 14.44
N GLY A 398 -37.60 26.57 15.32
CA GLY A 398 -37.96 26.26 16.70
C GLY A 398 -38.47 24.82 16.93
N GLU A 399 -38.43 23.97 15.90
CA GLU A 399 -38.65 22.53 16.00
C GLU A 399 -37.32 21.76 15.92
N TYR A 400 -37.23 20.63 16.64
CA TYR A 400 -36.06 19.74 16.65
C TYR A 400 -36.49 18.31 16.35
N CYS A 401 -35.55 17.48 15.89
CA CYS A 401 -35.83 16.06 15.64
C CYS A 401 -35.81 15.27 16.96
N GLN A 402 -36.95 14.66 17.31
CA GLN A 402 -37.08 13.77 18.46
C GLN A 402 -37.81 12.50 18.02
N GLY A 403 -37.21 11.32 18.22
CA GLY A 403 -37.85 10.03 17.92
C GLY A 403 -38.32 9.83 16.47
N GLY A 404 -37.72 10.55 15.51
CA GLY A 404 -38.13 10.52 14.09
C GLY A 404 -39.25 11.50 13.71
N ALA A 405 -39.67 12.39 14.61
CA ALA A 405 -40.60 13.49 14.32
C ALA A 405 -39.99 14.85 14.65
N CYS A 406 -40.40 15.90 13.92
CA CYS A 406 -40.11 17.28 14.31
C CYS A 406 -41.05 17.70 15.45
N THR A 407 -40.51 18.09 16.60
CA THR A 407 -41.29 18.51 17.77
C THR A 407 -40.99 19.98 18.14
N PRO A 408 -42.01 20.80 18.42
CA PRO A 408 -41.80 22.16 18.89
C PRO A 408 -41.41 22.22 20.37
N GLY A 409 -40.40 23.05 20.70
CA GLY A 409 -40.34 23.70 22.02
C GLY A 409 -39.56 23.03 23.15
N VAL A 410 -38.77 21.98 22.88
CA VAL A 410 -37.63 21.62 23.76
C VAL A 410 -36.34 21.87 22.98
N THR A 411 -35.38 22.57 23.59
CA THR A 411 -34.02 22.65 23.07
C THR A 411 -33.27 21.41 23.57
N PRO A 412 -32.74 20.54 22.68
CA PRO A 412 -31.83 19.47 23.07
C PRO A 412 -30.62 20.10 23.77
N GLY A 413 -30.25 19.61 24.94
CA GLY A 413 -29.20 20.25 25.71
C GLY A 413 -29.01 19.77 27.14
N TRP A 414 -27.77 19.93 27.60
CA TRP A 414 -27.30 19.58 28.94
C TRP A 414 -28.00 20.40 30.03
N LYS A 415 -28.59 19.70 31.00
CA LYS A 415 -29.27 20.26 32.17
C LYS A 415 -28.62 19.68 33.43
N THR A 416 -28.20 20.54 34.36
CA THR A 416 -27.59 20.11 35.62
C THR A 416 -28.60 19.40 36.52
N GLN A 417 -28.20 18.28 37.10
CA GLN A 417 -29.03 17.45 37.99
C GLN A 417 -28.53 17.53 39.43
N ALA A 418 -29.46 17.55 40.39
CA ALA A 418 -29.12 17.67 41.80
C ALA A 418 -28.59 16.35 42.39
N SER A 419 -27.26 16.20 42.45
CA SER A 419 -26.56 15.04 43.00
C SER A 419 -26.61 14.95 44.53
N ASN A 420 -26.81 16.09 45.21
CA ASN A 420 -26.77 16.25 46.67
C ASN A 420 -25.42 15.87 47.32
N THR A 421 -24.33 15.82 46.54
CA THR A 421 -22.96 15.64 47.02
C THR A 421 -22.05 16.79 46.57
N GLN A 422 -20.86 16.87 47.17
CA GLN A 422 -19.77 17.77 46.76
C GLN A 422 -18.46 16.98 46.50
N ARG A 423 -18.53 15.65 46.48
CA ARG A 423 -17.41 14.78 46.11
C ARG A 423 -17.40 14.57 44.61
N ASP A 424 -16.21 14.56 44.02
CA ASP A 424 -15.99 14.23 42.61
C ASP A 424 -16.64 12.89 42.25
N LEU A 425 -17.35 12.88 41.11
CA LEU A 425 -17.88 11.70 40.46
C LEU A 425 -16.99 11.37 39.26
N ASN A 426 -16.51 10.13 39.22
CA ASN A 426 -15.48 9.67 38.28
C ASN A 426 -16.10 8.90 37.11
N GLY A 427 -17.03 7.98 37.39
CA GLY A 427 -17.68 7.13 36.38
C GLY A 427 -19.21 7.22 36.46
N VAL A 428 -19.87 6.96 35.32
CA VAL A 428 -21.32 6.88 35.17
C VAL A 428 -21.69 5.77 34.18
N TRP A 429 -22.74 5.01 34.48
CA TRP A 429 -23.29 3.94 33.64
C TRP A 429 -24.77 3.76 33.98
N GLY A 430 -25.60 3.31 33.03
CA GLY A 430 -27.00 2.95 33.30
C GLY A 430 -27.48 1.73 32.54
N SER A 431 -28.57 1.12 33.02
CA SER A 431 -29.29 0.08 32.27
C SER A 431 -30.38 0.68 31.36
N ALA A 432 -30.88 1.86 31.74
CA ALA A 432 -31.87 2.64 31.02
C ALA A 432 -31.75 4.13 31.39
N ALA A 433 -32.32 5.02 30.59
CA ALA A 433 -32.30 6.48 30.84
C ALA A 433 -32.83 6.89 32.23
N ASN A 434 -33.66 6.03 32.83
CA ASN A 434 -34.27 6.19 34.15
C ASN A 434 -33.71 5.25 35.22
N ASP A 435 -32.59 4.56 34.95
CA ASP A 435 -31.87 3.67 35.87
C ASP A 435 -30.35 3.84 35.67
N VAL A 436 -29.78 4.83 36.35
CA VAL A 436 -28.39 5.29 36.14
C VAL A 436 -27.62 5.33 37.46
N TRP A 437 -26.39 4.85 37.45
CA TRP A 437 -25.46 4.82 38.57
C TRP A 437 -24.27 5.76 38.31
N ALA A 438 -23.87 6.52 39.33
CA ALA A 438 -22.67 7.34 39.30
C ALA A 438 -21.81 7.03 40.53
N VAL A 439 -20.49 6.92 40.34
CA VAL A 439 -19.54 6.55 41.40
C VAL A 439 -18.41 7.55 41.51
N GLY A 440 -17.76 7.64 42.68
CA GLY A 440 -16.75 8.66 42.89
C GLY A 440 -15.98 8.59 44.21
N ALA A 441 -15.37 9.72 44.56
CA ALA A 441 -14.44 9.84 45.67
C ALA A 441 -15.07 9.49 47.04
N GLY A 442 -14.26 8.96 47.96
CA GLY A 442 -14.65 8.57 49.32
C GLY A 442 -15.70 7.45 49.38
N GLY A 443 -15.76 6.57 48.39
CA GLY A 443 -16.74 5.49 48.29
C GLY A 443 -18.13 5.94 47.85
N THR A 444 -18.24 7.13 47.24
CA THR A 444 -19.53 7.71 46.81
C THR A 444 -20.17 6.84 45.74
N VAL A 445 -21.44 6.47 45.94
CA VAL A 445 -22.31 5.88 44.94
C VAL A 445 -23.64 6.63 44.97
N LEU A 446 -24.15 7.00 43.79
CA LEU A 446 -25.46 7.62 43.60
C LEU A 446 -26.26 6.81 42.57
N HIS A 447 -27.58 6.76 42.77
CA HIS A 447 -28.53 6.05 41.91
C HIS A 447 -29.68 6.97 41.50
N TYR A 448 -29.97 7.03 40.20
CA TYR A 448 -31.08 7.75 39.60
C TYR A 448 -32.18 6.78 39.17
N SER A 449 -33.34 6.88 39.81
CA SER A 449 -34.51 6.03 39.55
C SER A 449 -35.62 6.76 38.77
N GLY A 450 -35.25 7.55 37.75
CA GLY A 450 -36.19 8.25 36.86
C GLY A 450 -36.82 9.54 37.40
N ASN A 451 -36.54 9.91 38.66
CA ASN A 451 -37.08 11.12 39.30
C ASN A 451 -36.01 11.97 39.98
N SER A 452 -35.07 11.36 40.69
CA SER A 452 -34.05 12.05 41.48
C SER A 452 -32.87 11.12 41.79
N TRP A 453 -31.69 11.71 42.00
CA TRP A 453 -30.52 10.99 42.51
C TRP A 453 -30.66 10.71 44.01
N SER A 454 -30.28 9.51 44.42
CA SER A 454 -30.31 9.02 45.81
C SER A 454 -29.00 8.30 46.17
N PRO A 455 -28.53 8.30 47.44
CA PRO A 455 -27.27 7.66 47.80
C PRO A 455 -27.36 6.12 47.83
N GLY A 456 -26.47 5.46 47.09
CA GLY A 456 -26.20 4.02 47.22
C GLY A 456 -25.24 3.73 48.37
N THR A 457 -25.50 2.69 49.17
CA THR A 457 -24.61 2.33 50.30
C THR A 457 -23.55 1.33 49.85
N SER A 458 -22.34 1.82 49.56
CA SER A 458 -21.19 1.03 49.09
C SER A 458 -20.42 0.29 50.20
N ASN A 459 -20.55 0.74 51.45
CA ASN A 459 -19.79 0.26 52.62
C ASN A 459 -18.25 0.38 52.52
N THR A 460 -17.72 1.14 51.56
CA THR A 460 -16.29 1.48 51.47
C THR A 460 -16.07 2.99 51.60
N THR A 461 -14.83 3.39 51.90
CA THR A 461 -14.38 4.79 51.88
C THR A 461 -13.25 5.03 50.87
N SER A 462 -12.92 4.03 50.06
CA SER A 462 -11.93 4.15 48.99
C SER A 462 -12.55 4.89 47.79
N ASP A 463 -11.76 5.65 47.05
CA ASP A 463 -12.26 6.30 45.83
C ASP A 463 -12.67 5.25 44.80
N LEU A 464 -13.87 5.38 44.24
CA LEU A 464 -14.36 4.58 43.11
C LEU A 464 -14.10 5.37 41.82
N SER A 465 -13.43 4.76 40.84
CA SER A 465 -12.99 5.41 39.60
C SER A 465 -13.88 5.06 38.41
N GLY A 466 -14.22 3.77 38.25
CA GLY A 466 -15.04 3.25 37.14
C GLY A 466 -16.31 2.54 37.61
N VAL A 467 -17.36 2.60 36.78
CA VAL A 467 -18.61 1.83 36.95
C VAL A 467 -19.12 1.37 35.59
N SER A 468 -19.52 0.11 35.51
CA SER A 468 -20.05 -0.52 34.29
C SER A 468 -20.95 -1.69 34.65
N GLY A 469 -21.76 -2.19 33.72
CA GLY A 469 -22.73 -3.25 33.99
C GLY A 469 -23.35 -3.83 32.73
N SER A 470 -24.12 -4.90 32.88
CA SER A 470 -24.88 -5.54 31.80
C SER A 470 -26.39 -5.63 32.06
N ALA A 471 -26.83 -5.37 33.29
CA ALA A 471 -28.23 -5.32 33.69
C ALA A 471 -28.41 -4.44 34.95
N SER A 472 -29.64 -4.05 35.28
CA SER A 472 -29.96 -3.26 36.48
C SER A 472 -29.65 -3.99 37.81
N ASP A 473 -29.53 -5.32 37.76
CA ASP A 473 -29.14 -6.22 38.84
C ASP A 473 -27.71 -6.79 38.68
N ASN A 474 -26.93 -6.30 37.71
CA ASN A 474 -25.54 -6.66 37.51
C ASN A 474 -24.68 -5.43 37.16
N VAL A 475 -24.43 -4.60 38.18
CA VAL A 475 -23.60 -3.38 38.08
C VAL A 475 -22.33 -3.57 38.91
N TRP A 476 -21.20 -3.17 38.36
CA TRP A 476 -19.87 -3.30 38.95
C TRP A 476 -19.23 -1.92 39.12
N ALA A 477 -18.70 -1.66 40.31
CA ALA A 477 -17.98 -0.44 40.62
C ALA A 477 -16.61 -0.79 41.18
N ILE A 478 -15.57 -0.17 40.63
CA ILE A 478 -14.19 -0.41 41.04
C ILE A 478 -13.50 0.89 41.44
N GLY A 479 -12.35 0.76 42.07
CA GLY A 479 -11.42 1.87 42.24
C GLY A 479 -10.34 1.54 43.25
N TRP A 480 -9.10 1.83 42.87
CA TRP A 480 -7.93 1.45 43.66
C TRP A 480 -8.00 -0.05 43.99
N ARG A 481 -8.07 -0.44 45.27
CA ARG A 481 -8.02 -1.83 45.74
C ARG A 481 -9.41 -2.36 46.10
N GLN A 482 -10.47 -1.87 45.44
CA GLN A 482 -11.87 -2.25 45.66
C GLN A 482 -12.53 -2.72 44.38
N ILE A 483 -13.32 -3.79 44.52
CA ILE A 483 -14.22 -4.31 43.50
C ILE A 483 -15.55 -4.58 44.20
N LEU A 484 -16.61 -3.90 43.77
CA LEU A 484 -17.96 -4.03 44.32
C LEU A 484 -18.93 -4.48 43.22
N ARG A 485 -19.88 -5.35 43.55
CA ARG A 485 -21.02 -5.72 42.69
C ARG A 485 -22.33 -5.34 43.36
N TYR A 486 -23.24 -4.74 42.60
CA TYR A 486 -24.65 -4.59 42.91
C TYR A 486 -25.42 -5.79 42.36
N ASP A 487 -26.27 -6.40 43.19
CA ASP A 487 -27.03 -7.62 42.88
C ASP A 487 -28.54 -7.37 42.64
N GLY A 488 -28.91 -6.12 42.34
CA GLY A 488 -30.31 -5.69 42.30
C GLY A 488 -30.88 -5.29 43.68
N THR A 489 -30.18 -5.56 44.78
CA THR A 489 -30.63 -5.23 46.15
C THR A 489 -29.60 -4.47 46.97
N MET A 490 -28.31 -4.81 46.89
CA MET A 490 -27.25 -4.17 47.66
C MET A 490 -25.88 -4.25 46.97
N TRP A 491 -25.00 -3.31 47.33
CA TRP A 491 -23.59 -3.37 46.96
C TRP A 491 -22.82 -4.29 47.92
N SER A 492 -22.04 -5.21 47.36
CA SER A 492 -21.23 -6.18 48.09
C SER A 492 -19.79 -6.24 47.54
N PRO A 493 -18.77 -6.44 48.39
CA PRO A 493 -17.39 -6.56 47.93
C PRO A 493 -17.12 -7.94 47.31
N VAL A 494 -16.48 -7.94 46.14
CA VAL A 494 -16.12 -9.16 45.40
C VAL A 494 -14.70 -9.60 45.78
N SER A 495 -14.53 -10.89 46.04
CA SER A 495 -13.23 -11.46 46.39
C SER A 495 -12.30 -11.55 45.18
N TYR A 496 -11.14 -10.89 45.27
CA TYR A 496 -10.05 -10.98 44.29
C TYR A 496 -8.73 -11.27 45.03
N LEU A 497 -7.92 -12.19 44.49
CA LEU A 497 -6.79 -12.77 45.24
C LEU A 497 -5.55 -11.87 45.27
N ASN A 498 -5.29 -11.12 44.20
CA ASN A 498 -4.09 -10.30 44.06
C ASN A 498 -4.33 -8.91 44.66
N THR A 499 -4.51 -8.86 45.99
CA THR A 499 -4.92 -7.65 46.72
C THR A 499 -3.90 -6.49 46.68
N SER A 500 -2.75 -6.67 46.02
CA SER A 500 -1.81 -5.61 45.62
C SER A 500 -2.36 -4.68 44.54
N ASP A 501 -3.02 -5.26 43.52
CA ASP A 501 -3.39 -4.56 42.30
C ASP A 501 -4.33 -3.39 42.58
N THR A 502 -4.18 -2.32 41.80
CA THR A 502 -5.08 -1.16 41.78
C THR A 502 -5.72 -1.04 40.41
N PHE A 503 -7.04 -0.97 40.38
CA PHE A 503 -7.82 -0.81 39.15
C PHE A 503 -8.34 0.62 39.01
N ASP A 504 -8.32 1.09 37.77
CA ASP A 504 -8.68 2.45 37.37
C ASP A 504 -9.98 2.45 36.53
N ASP A 505 -10.25 1.42 35.70
CA ASP A 505 -11.49 1.29 34.90
C ASP A 505 -12.04 -0.16 34.79
N VAL A 506 -13.31 -0.30 34.38
CA VAL A 506 -14.07 -1.57 34.27
C VAL A 506 -14.97 -1.65 33.03
N PHE A 507 -14.85 -2.75 32.28
CA PHE A 507 -15.75 -3.12 31.18
C PHE A 507 -16.54 -4.39 31.54
N VAL A 508 -17.87 -4.32 31.52
CA VAL A 508 -18.77 -5.47 31.75
C VAL A 508 -19.50 -5.83 30.45
N THR A 509 -19.53 -7.12 30.10
CA THR A 509 -20.26 -7.63 28.94
C THR A 509 -20.80 -9.03 29.20
N GLY A 510 -22.14 -9.15 29.31
CA GLY A 510 -22.78 -10.35 29.85
C GLY A 510 -22.37 -10.62 31.31
N GLU A 511 -21.84 -11.81 31.58
CA GLU A 511 -21.23 -12.18 32.88
C GLU A 511 -19.72 -11.88 32.93
N HIS A 512 -19.10 -11.45 31.83
CA HIS A 512 -17.68 -11.14 31.80
C HIS A 512 -17.39 -9.75 32.34
N VAL A 513 -16.33 -9.64 33.16
CA VAL A 513 -15.87 -8.37 33.73
C VAL A 513 -14.37 -8.25 33.46
N PHE A 514 -13.97 -7.15 32.84
CA PHE A 514 -12.56 -6.84 32.58
C PHE A 514 -12.18 -5.58 33.36
N LEU A 515 -11.11 -5.66 34.15
CA LEU A 515 -10.60 -4.57 34.98
C LEU A 515 -9.22 -4.16 34.50
N ALA A 516 -9.01 -2.88 34.22
CA ALA A 516 -7.71 -2.32 33.85
C ALA A 516 -7.10 -1.52 35.00
N GLY A 517 -5.77 -1.60 35.13
CA GLY A 517 -5.02 -0.81 36.08
C GLY A 517 -3.55 -1.19 36.11
N ASN A 518 -3.02 -1.36 37.32
CA ASN A 518 -1.62 -1.71 37.56
C ASN A 518 -1.42 -2.56 38.82
N ASN A 519 -0.21 -3.11 38.99
CA ASN A 519 0.14 -3.99 40.11
C ASN A 519 0.23 -3.34 41.51
N GLY A 520 -0.13 -2.04 41.63
CA GLY A 520 -0.16 -1.30 42.89
C GLY A 520 1.22 -0.89 43.42
N ALA A 521 2.27 -1.03 42.62
CA ALA A 521 3.61 -0.60 43.00
C ALA A 521 3.73 0.95 43.12
N SER A 522 4.50 1.41 44.11
CA SER A 522 4.84 2.82 44.29
C SER A 522 5.90 3.33 43.31
N SER A 523 6.63 2.42 42.65
CA SER A 523 7.65 2.66 41.63
C SER A 523 7.82 1.39 40.80
N ASN A 524 8.11 1.50 39.50
CA ASN A 524 8.10 0.35 38.56
C ASN A 524 6.71 -0.33 38.57
N ARG A 525 5.71 0.41 38.07
CA ARG A 525 4.35 -0.12 37.88
C ARG A 525 4.32 -0.97 36.63
N HIS A 526 3.64 -2.10 36.69
CA HIS A 526 3.33 -2.90 35.51
C HIS A 526 1.84 -2.78 35.19
N PRO A 527 1.45 -2.66 33.91
CA PRO A 527 0.04 -2.69 33.52
C PRO A 527 -0.54 -4.07 33.84
N VAL A 528 -1.74 -4.08 34.43
CA VAL A 528 -2.44 -5.29 34.86
C VAL A 528 -3.85 -5.29 34.30
N VAL A 529 -4.26 -6.42 33.74
CA VAL A 529 -5.67 -6.70 33.44
C VAL A 529 -6.14 -7.91 34.25
N ALA A 530 -7.28 -7.78 34.90
CA ALA A 530 -7.99 -8.89 35.53
C ALA A 530 -9.29 -9.17 34.75
N HIS A 531 -9.55 -10.44 34.44
CA HIS A 531 -10.73 -10.89 33.70
C HIS A 531 -11.52 -11.89 34.55
N TYR A 532 -12.78 -11.59 34.83
CA TYR A 532 -13.74 -12.55 35.36
C TYR A 532 -14.43 -13.26 34.20
N ASP A 533 -14.29 -14.58 34.13
CA ASP A 533 -14.86 -15.41 33.05
C ASP A 533 -16.32 -15.82 33.26
N GLY A 534 -17.00 -15.24 34.27
CA GLY A 534 -18.31 -15.67 34.78
C GLY A 534 -18.21 -16.66 35.94
N SER A 535 -17.06 -17.33 36.11
CA SER A 535 -16.82 -18.32 37.18
C SER A 535 -15.53 -18.11 37.98
N SER A 536 -14.50 -17.52 37.38
CA SER A 536 -13.16 -17.40 37.96
C SER A 536 -12.45 -16.11 37.53
N TRP A 537 -11.50 -15.66 38.35
CA TRP A 537 -10.62 -14.52 38.02
C TRP A 537 -9.31 -15.01 37.39
N GLN A 538 -9.08 -14.56 36.16
CA GLN A 538 -7.83 -14.68 35.43
C GLN A 538 -7.08 -13.33 35.51
N ARG A 539 -5.74 -13.34 35.47
CA ARG A 539 -4.91 -12.13 35.57
C ARG A 539 -3.77 -12.16 34.56
N TRP A 540 -3.54 -11.03 33.92
CA TRP A 540 -2.42 -10.77 33.03
C TRP A 540 -1.63 -9.55 33.54
N GLU A 541 -0.29 -9.59 33.43
CA GLU A 541 0.61 -8.50 33.83
C GLU A 541 1.82 -8.46 32.89
N GLN A 542 2.20 -7.27 32.44
CA GLN A 542 3.39 -7.08 31.62
C GLN A 542 4.63 -6.83 32.50
N VAL A 543 5.34 -7.91 32.87
CA VAL A 543 6.52 -7.81 33.71
C VAL A 543 7.70 -7.22 32.91
N GLY A 544 8.18 -6.06 33.32
CA GLY A 544 9.40 -5.43 32.80
C GLY A 544 9.22 -4.11 32.04
N SER A 545 8.00 -3.75 31.64
CA SER A 545 7.66 -2.39 31.17
C SER A 545 7.22 -1.53 32.36
N ASN A 546 7.48 -0.22 32.34
CA ASN A 546 6.97 0.69 33.37
C ASN A 546 5.78 1.48 32.81
N GLY A 547 4.57 1.16 33.26
CA GLY A 547 3.31 1.68 32.71
C GLY A 547 2.12 1.38 33.62
N TYR A 548 0.95 1.92 33.28
CA TYR A 548 -0.32 1.59 33.93
C TYR A 548 -1.49 1.84 32.98
N LEU A 549 -2.52 1.01 33.07
CA LEU A 549 -3.74 1.17 32.28
C LEU A 549 -4.70 2.10 33.00
N THR A 550 -5.41 2.94 32.26
CA THR A 550 -6.35 3.97 32.73
C THR A 550 -7.78 3.69 32.25
N ALA A 551 -7.95 2.96 31.15
CA ALA A 551 -9.24 2.73 30.49
C ALA A 551 -9.34 1.33 29.87
N ILE A 552 -10.54 0.76 29.81
CA ILE A 552 -10.82 -0.54 29.18
C ILE A 552 -12.22 -0.60 28.55
N GLY A 553 -12.30 -1.17 27.35
CA GLY A 553 -13.55 -1.29 26.60
C GLY A 553 -13.44 -2.32 25.48
N GLY A 554 -14.56 -2.93 25.12
CA GLY A 554 -14.61 -4.00 24.11
C GLY A 554 -15.85 -3.91 23.22
N SER A 555 -15.78 -4.50 22.03
CA SER A 555 -16.97 -4.79 21.21
C SER A 555 -17.69 -6.04 21.74
N SER A 556 -16.95 -6.95 22.38
CA SER A 556 -17.42 -8.27 22.82
C SER A 556 -16.54 -8.84 23.94
N PRO A 557 -16.91 -9.96 24.59
CA PRO A 557 -16.04 -10.67 25.53
C PRO A 557 -14.77 -11.28 24.91
N THR A 558 -14.64 -11.27 23.59
CA THR A 558 -13.52 -11.85 22.82
C THR A 558 -12.69 -10.80 22.09
N ASP A 559 -13.05 -9.53 22.21
CA ASP A 559 -12.40 -8.39 21.54
C ASP A 559 -12.47 -7.16 22.46
N VAL A 560 -11.39 -6.96 23.22
CA VAL A 560 -11.28 -5.94 24.28
C VAL A 560 -9.94 -5.22 24.16
N TRP A 561 -9.95 -3.90 24.30
CA TRP A 561 -8.76 -3.05 24.36
C TRP A 561 -8.62 -2.41 25.73
N ALA A 562 -7.39 -2.33 26.23
CA ALA A 562 -7.04 -1.57 27.42
C ALA A 562 -5.89 -0.60 27.11
N HIS A 563 -6.03 0.64 27.55
CA HIS A 563 -5.09 1.72 27.26
C HIS A 563 -4.62 2.40 28.53
N GLY A 564 -3.45 3.03 28.48
CA GLY A 564 -3.00 4.00 29.46
C GLY A 564 -1.56 4.45 29.25
N TRP A 565 -0.93 4.93 30.31
CA TRP A 565 0.39 5.56 30.25
C TRP A 565 1.45 4.55 29.81
N MET A 566 2.03 4.81 28.64
CA MET A 566 3.04 3.97 27.96
C MET A 566 2.60 2.51 27.72
N SER A 567 1.30 2.21 27.62
CA SER A 567 0.82 0.83 27.41
C SER A 567 -0.50 0.79 26.65
N VAL A 568 -0.53 0.02 25.56
CA VAL A 568 -1.73 -0.29 24.78
C VAL A 568 -1.82 -1.79 24.61
N LEU A 569 -2.94 -2.37 25.00
CA LEU A 569 -3.17 -3.82 24.98
C LEU A 569 -4.45 -4.16 24.20
N HIS A 570 -4.38 -5.22 23.41
CA HIS A 570 -5.53 -5.82 22.73
C HIS A 570 -5.71 -7.28 23.18
N PHE A 571 -6.95 -7.73 23.28
CA PHE A 571 -7.34 -9.11 23.59
C PHE A 571 -8.17 -9.69 22.45
N ASP A 572 -7.59 -10.63 21.70
CA ASP A 572 -8.23 -11.39 20.63
C ASP A 572 -8.53 -12.85 21.05
N GLY A 573 -8.76 -13.07 22.34
CA GLY A 573 -8.58 -14.37 23.02
C GLY A 573 -7.20 -14.53 23.66
N THR A 574 -6.22 -13.68 23.32
CA THR A 574 -4.96 -13.53 24.06
C THR A 574 -4.60 -12.06 24.24
N TRP A 575 -4.13 -11.67 25.43
CA TRP A 575 -3.62 -10.31 25.68
C TRP A 575 -2.27 -10.12 25.00
N ARG A 576 -2.16 -9.09 24.16
CA ARG A 576 -0.94 -8.67 23.46
C ARG A 576 -0.76 -7.17 23.56
N GLU A 577 0.50 -6.73 23.60
CA GLU A 577 0.87 -5.32 23.49
C GLU A 577 0.79 -4.86 22.03
N PHE A 578 0.19 -3.70 21.79
CA PHE A 578 0.09 -3.08 20.47
C PHE A 578 1.15 -1.96 20.33
N GLY A 579 1.72 -1.80 19.13
CA GLY A 579 2.87 -0.92 18.91
C GLY A 579 2.60 0.56 19.20
N TYR A 580 3.26 1.10 20.22
CA TYR A 580 3.14 2.50 20.65
C TYR A 580 3.79 3.45 19.63
N SER A 581 2.96 4.25 18.93
CA SER A 581 3.40 5.15 17.85
C SER A 581 3.10 6.63 18.09
N ASN A 582 2.31 6.98 19.10
CA ASN A 582 1.96 8.35 19.46
C ASN A 582 2.10 8.59 20.97
N THR A 583 2.50 9.79 21.37
CA THR A 583 2.87 10.15 22.75
C THR A 583 1.69 10.55 23.64
N ASN A 584 0.47 10.23 23.22
CA ASN A 584 -0.74 10.86 23.74
C ASN A 584 -1.45 9.90 24.68
N ASP A 585 -1.46 10.21 25.99
CA ASP A 585 -2.16 9.39 26.97
C ASP A 585 -3.67 9.37 26.68
N LEU A 586 -4.26 8.18 26.72
CA LEU A 586 -5.69 7.95 26.60
C LEU A 586 -6.30 7.66 27.99
N TYR A 587 -7.48 8.22 28.25
CA TYR A 587 -8.20 8.17 29.53
C TYR A 587 -9.58 7.50 29.42
N GLY A 588 -10.08 7.27 28.20
CA GLY A 588 -11.31 6.51 27.97
C GLY A 588 -11.29 5.79 26.61
N ILE A 589 -12.03 4.69 26.49
CA ILE A 589 -12.22 3.93 25.23
C ILE A 589 -13.63 3.36 25.11
N VAL A 590 -14.15 3.30 23.89
CA VAL A 590 -15.36 2.56 23.52
C VAL A 590 -15.11 1.75 22.24
N GLY A 591 -15.80 0.61 22.08
CA GLY A 591 -15.72 -0.24 20.89
C GLY A 591 -17.09 -0.70 20.43
N PHE A 592 -17.26 -0.86 19.12
CA PHE A 592 -18.54 -1.25 18.50
C PHE A 592 -18.39 -2.49 17.59
N ALA A 593 -17.22 -2.66 16.98
CA ALA A 593 -16.85 -3.81 16.18
C ALA A 593 -15.34 -4.05 16.27
N THR A 594 -14.86 -5.19 15.79
CA THR A 594 -13.42 -5.55 15.74
C THR A 594 -12.55 -4.54 14.96
N ASP A 595 -13.19 -3.73 14.12
CA ASP A 595 -12.64 -2.73 13.22
C ASP A 595 -13.15 -1.30 13.52
N ASP A 596 -13.85 -1.08 14.64
CA ASP A 596 -14.28 0.24 15.08
C ASP A 596 -14.17 0.42 16.61
N PHE A 597 -13.07 1.04 17.04
CA PHE A 597 -12.85 1.51 18.41
C PHE A 597 -12.46 2.99 18.42
N TRP A 598 -12.85 3.67 19.49
CA TRP A 598 -12.58 5.10 19.70
C TRP A 598 -11.97 5.32 21.07
N GLY A 599 -10.78 5.92 21.10
CA GLY A 599 -10.06 6.30 22.31
C GLY A 599 -10.01 7.82 22.47
N VAL A 600 -10.08 8.31 23.71
CA VAL A 600 -9.94 9.75 24.01
C VAL A 600 -8.98 9.99 25.15
N GLY A 601 -8.29 11.13 25.11
CA GLY A 601 -7.31 11.54 26.10
C GLY A 601 -6.72 12.91 25.80
N GLU A 602 -5.40 12.98 25.59
CA GLU A 602 -4.75 14.18 25.03
C GLU A 602 -5.14 14.46 23.57
N ALA A 603 -5.63 13.43 22.87
CA ALA A 603 -6.20 13.49 21.53
C ALA A 603 -7.46 12.59 21.42
N ILE A 604 -8.12 12.60 20.26
CA ILE A 604 -9.12 11.58 19.90
C ILE A 604 -8.44 10.64 18.90
N GLN A 605 -8.58 9.34 19.08
CA GLN A 605 -8.05 8.34 18.15
C GLN A 605 -9.14 7.34 17.74
N ARG A 606 -9.08 6.87 16.49
CA ARG A 606 -9.95 5.80 15.97
C ARG A 606 -9.10 4.63 15.47
N TYR A 607 -9.49 3.42 15.84
CA TYR A 607 -9.00 2.17 15.27
C TYR A 607 -9.87 1.75 14.09
N ASP A 608 -9.24 1.36 12.98
CA ASP A 608 -9.91 0.97 11.72
C ASP A 608 -9.82 -0.53 11.39
N GLY A 609 -9.50 -1.36 12.38
CA GLY A 609 -9.19 -2.78 12.19
C GLY A 609 -7.72 -3.06 11.83
N SER A 610 -6.93 -2.04 11.54
CA SER A 610 -5.50 -2.15 11.20
C SER A 610 -4.58 -1.24 12.01
N SER A 611 -5.01 -0.01 12.32
CA SER A 611 -4.17 1.02 12.93
C SER A 611 -4.98 2.04 13.73
N TRP A 612 -4.33 2.64 14.73
CA TRP A 612 -4.87 3.78 15.46
C TRP A 612 -4.50 5.09 14.76
N THR A 613 -5.50 5.87 14.39
CA THR A 613 -5.37 7.14 13.65
C THR A 613 -5.92 8.30 14.48
N GLU A 614 -5.24 9.46 14.48
CA GLU A 614 -5.70 10.64 15.21
C GLU A 614 -6.83 11.36 14.46
N VAL A 615 -7.89 11.73 15.18
CA VAL A 615 -9.08 12.40 14.64
C VAL A 615 -9.17 13.82 15.20
N THR A 616 -9.30 14.80 14.32
CA THR A 616 -9.36 16.23 14.69
C THR A 616 -10.54 16.53 15.61
N SER A 617 -10.27 16.98 16.83
CA SER A 617 -11.30 17.47 17.75
C SER A 617 -11.79 18.87 17.33
N PRO A 618 -13.12 19.14 17.39
CA PRO A 618 -13.68 20.48 17.16
C PRO A 618 -13.59 21.38 18.42
N SER A 619 -13.10 20.83 19.54
CA SER A 619 -13.02 21.51 20.83
C SER A 619 -11.68 22.21 21.05
N SER A 620 -11.67 23.24 21.90
CA SER A 620 -10.44 23.86 22.41
C SER A 620 -9.85 23.13 23.63
N SER A 621 -10.55 22.14 24.19
CA SER A 621 -9.98 21.28 25.23
C SER A 621 -8.95 20.32 24.64
N ARG A 622 -7.81 20.20 25.34
CA ARG A 622 -6.75 19.22 25.06
C ARG A 622 -6.88 17.94 25.89
N PHE A 623 -7.92 17.82 26.72
CA PHE A 623 -8.08 16.69 27.62
C PHE A 623 -9.54 16.22 27.63
N PHE A 624 -9.75 14.98 27.23
CA PHE A 624 -10.99 14.24 27.33
C PHE A 624 -10.79 13.05 28.26
N TYR A 625 -11.65 12.89 29.26
CA TYR A 625 -11.48 11.92 30.34
C TYR A 625 -12.43 10.72 30.22
N GLY A 626 -13.52 10.86 29.46
CA GLY A 626 -14.48 9.77 29.24
C GLY A 626 -15.09 9.83 27.85
N ILE A 627 -15.32 8.66 27.26
CA ILE A 627 -16.02 8.45 26.00
C ILE A 627 -17.01 7.30 26.15
N ASN A 628 -18.20 7.44 25.56
CA ASN A 628 -19.17 6.37 25.47
C ASN A 628 -20.12 6.61 24.30
N GLY A 629 -20.66 5.55 23.71
CA GLY A 629 -21.63 5.63 22.63
C GLY A 629 -22.48 4.37 22.58
N ARG A 630 -23.53 4.37 21.76
CA ARG A 630 -24.39 3.18 21.56
C ARG A 630 -24.24 2.54 20.17
N SER A 631 -23.55 3.22 19.27
CA SER A 631 -23.29 2.83 17.88
C SER A 631 -22.14 3.66 17.32
N PRO A 632 -21.49 3.23 16.23
CA PRO A 632 -20.49 4.02 15.51
C PRO A 632 -20.94 5.46 15.19
N ASP A 633 -22.25 5.65 14.97
CA ASP A 633 -22.85 6.93 14.57
C ASP A 633 -23.45 7.75 15.75
N ASP A 634 -23.28 7.34 17.01
CA ASP A 634 -23.76 8.09 18.20
C ASP A 634 -22.79 7.91 19.37
N ILE A 635 -21.77 8.78 19.41
CA ILE A 635 -20.65 8.73 20.37
C ILE A 635 -20.45 10.08 21.05
N TRP A 636 -20.31 10.07 22.37
CA TRP A 636 -20.15 11.25 23.21
C TRP A 636 -18.80 11.20 23.93
N ALA A 637 -18.09 12.32 23.96
CA ALA A 637 -16.85 12.45 24.73
C ALA A 637 -16.85 13.73 25.58
N VAL A 638 -16.33 13.62 26.80
CA VAL A 638 -16.35 14.67 27.82
C VAL A 638 -14.97 14.90 28.44
N GLY A 639 -14.71 16.10 28.94
CA GLY A 639 -13.36 16.47 29.36
C GLY A 639 -13.22 17.69 30.25
N GLY A 640 -12.04 18.29 30.21
CA GLY A 640 -11.66 19.45 31.02
C GLY A 640 -12.53 20.69 30.76
N PHE A 641 -12.74 21.49 31.82
CA PHE A 641 -13.49 22.76 31.79
C PHE A 641 -14.91 22.66 31.19
N GLY A 642 -15.59 21.54 31.41
CA GLY A 642 -16.95 21.28 30.92
C GLY A 642 -17.04 21.01 29.41
N ALA A 643 -15.93 20.61 28.77
CA ALA A 643 -15.93 20.27 27.35
C ALA A 643 -16.81 19.03 27.08
N VAL A 644 -17.71 19.16 26.10
CA VAL A 644 -18.51 18.06 25.56
C VAL A 644 -18.53 18.12 24.04
N ILE A 645 -18.25 16.99 23.41
CA ILE A 645 -18.37 16.80 21.95
C ILE A 645 -19.22 15.56 21.64
N HIS A 646 -19.84 15.56 20.47
CA HIS A 646 -20.71 14.49 19.98
C HIS A 646 -20.37 14.15 18.53
N TYR A 647 -20.36 12.85 18.20
CA TYR A 647 -20.16 12.30 16.87
C TYR A 647 -21.49 11.73 16.35
N ASP A 648 -21.90 12.16 15.16
CA ASP A 648 -23.19 11.87 14.52
C ASP A 648 -23.08 10.91 13.31
N GLY A 649 -21.96 10.17 13.22
CA GLY A 649 -21.62 9.36 12.05
C GLY A 649 -21.06 10.15 10.87
N GLN A 650 -21.13 11.49 10.87
CA GLN A 650 -20.58 12.36 9.82
C GLN A 650 -19.37 13.15 10.32
N GLY A 651 -19.38 13.61 11.57
CA GLY A 651 -18.26 14.34 12.16
C GLY A 651 -18.42 14.63 13.65
N TRP A 652 -17.31 15.01 14.30
CA TRP A 652 -17.36 15.51 15.66
C TRP A 652 -17.84 16.97 15.68
N SER A 653 -18.83 17.27 16.53
CA SER A 653 -19.36 18.60 16.79
C SER A 653 -19.29 18.97 18.27
N VAL A 654 -19.27 20.27 18.59
CA VAL A 654 -19.35 20.75 19.98
C VAL A 654 -20.83 20.82 20.40
N SER A 655 -21.26 19.87 21.23
CA SER A 655 -22.67 19.74 21.65
C SER A 655 -23.13 20.83 22.64
N GLY A 656 -22.19 21.60 23.21
CA GLY A 656 -22.49 22.87 23.88
C GLY A 656 -21.60 23.16 25.08
N VAL A 657 -21.51 24.45 25.45
CA VAL A 657 -20.77 24.92 26.63
C VAL A 657 -21.78 25.43 27.67
N GLY A 658 -22.15 24.58 28.61
CA GLY A 658 -23.26 24.81 29.55
C GLY A 658 -22.89 24.56 31.02
N THR A 659 -22.39 25.61 31.68
CA THR A 659 -22.04 25.69 33.12
C THR A 659 -21.10 24.63 33.70
N THR A 660 -19.93 25.09 34.15
CA THR A 660 -19.55 25.18 35.59
C THR A 660 -18.08 25.57 35.73
N GLY A 661 -17.24 25.15 34.78
CA GLY A 661 -15.77 25.24 34.86
C GLY A 661 -15.12 23.96 35.41
N GLU A 662 -15.93 23.00 35.86
CA GLU A 662 -15.54 21.70 36.40
C GLU A 662 -15.03 20.75 35.31
N HIS A 663 -14.38 19.66 35.72
CA HIS A 663 -13.88 18.63 34.81
C HIS A 663 -14.90 17.48 34.74
N LEU A 664 -15.42 17.19 33.55
CA LEU A 664 -16.30 16.04 33.32
C LEU A 664 -15.44 14.80 33.10
N ARG A 665 -15.63 13.79 33.95
CA ARG A 665 -14.80 12.58 34.03
C ARG A 665 -15.41 11.40 33.30
N GLY A 666 -16.72 11.17 33.47
CA GLY A 666 -17.43 10.05 32.86
C GLY A 666 -18.62 10.52 32.03
N VAL A 667 -18.95 9.76 30.98
CA VAL A 667 -20.14 9.95 30.14
C VAL A 667 -20.76 8.60 29.80
N TRP A 668 -22.08 8.55 29.66
CA TRP A 668 -22.84 7.37 29.27
C TRP A 668 -23.97 7.76 28.31
N ALA A 669 -24.05 7.11 27.15
CA ALA A 669 -25.08 7.34 26.15
C ALA A 669 -26.28 6.41 26.43
N ALA A 670 -27.44 7.01 26.75
CA ALA A 670 -28.62 6.32 27.27
C ALA A 670 -29.59 5.86 26.16
N SER A 671 -29.92 6.79 25.27
CA SER A 671 -30.76 6.57 24.09
C SER A 671 -30.23 7.42 22.93
N SER A 672 -30.81 7.31 21.73
CA SER A 672 -30.30 8.06 20.56
C SER A 672 -30.49 9.57 20.77
N GLY A 673 -29.39 10.30 20.96
CA GLY A 673 -29.45 11.72 21.34
C GLY A 673 -29.82 11.98 22.82
N GLU A 674 -29.56 11.03 23.71
CA GLU A 674 -29.71 11.21 25.17
C GLU A 674 -28.47 10.69 25.91
N ALA A 675 -27.89 11.50 26.80
CA ALA A 675 -26.64 11.16 27.47
C ALA A 675 -26.57 11.72 28.90
N TRP A 676 -25.78 11.06 29.74
CA TRP A 676 -25.48 11.47 31.11
C TRP A 676 -23.98 11.72 31.26
N ALA A 677 -23.59 12.79 31.93
CA ALA A 677 -22.18 13.12 32.19
C ALA A 677 -21.99 13.48 33.66
N VAL A 678 -20.84 13.10 34.23
CA VAL A 678 -20.50 13.33 35.65
C VAL A 678 -19.09 13.88 35.80
N GLY A 679 -18.81 14.58 36.89
CA GLY A 679 -17.52 15.24 37.08
C GLY A 679 -17.21 15.75 38.48
N THR A 680 -16.27 16.69 38.54
CA THR A 680 -15.78 17.28 39.79
C THR A 680 -16.86 18.06 40.55
N THR A 681 -16.62 18.26 41.86
CA THR A 681 -17.53 18.88 42.84
C THR A 681 -18.95 18.29 42.92
N GLY A 682 -19.14 17.06 42.45
CA GLY A 682 -20.44 16.38 42.43
C GLY A 682 -21.32 16.76 41.24
N THR A 683 -20.73 17.30 40.18
CA THR A 683 -21.44 17.66 38.94
C THR A 683 -22.08 16.44 38.30
N ILE A 684 -23.38 16.56 37.97
CA ILE A 684 -24.10 15.64 37.08
C ILE A 684 -24.86 16.48 36.05
N LEU A 685 -24.74 16.13 34.78
CA LEU A 685 -25.47 16.71 33.67
C LEU A 685 -26.28 15.63 32.95
N HIS A 686 -27.48 15.97 32.50
CA HIS A 686 -28.33 15.13 31.65
C HIS A 686 -28.62 15.88 30.35
N TYR A 687 -28.20 15.32 29.22
CA TYR A 687 -28.65 15.72 27.90
C TYR A 687 -29.90 14.93 27.57
N ALA A 688 -31.02 15.64 27.45
CA ALA A 688 -32.27 15.09 26.96
C ALA A 688 -32.70 15.85 25.69
N PRO A 689 -33.32 15.16 24.71
CA PRO A 689 -33.90 15.80 23.53
C PRO A 689 -34.86 16.95 23.85
#